data_AF-A0A7J5VZL5-F1
#
_entry.id   AF-A0A7J5VZL5-F1
#
_cell.length_a   1.000
_cell.length_b   1.000
_cell.length_c   1.000
_cell.angle_alpha   90.00
_cell.angle_beta   90.00
_cell.angle_gamma   90.00
#
_symmetry.space_group_name_H-M   'P 1'
#
loop_
_entity.id
_entity.type
_entity.pdbx_description
1 polymer ?
#
loop_
_entity_poly.entity_id
_entity_poly.type
_entity_poly.pdbx_seq_one_letter_code
_entity_poly.pdbx_strand_id
1 'polypeptide(L)'
;MKQKFLALILLSFSISLLAQPQKVAIENTEKGMKLMVNDQSFMVNGMNWDYFPIGTNYSYSLWTQSDDFIKKALDDEMSLLKNMNVNTIRVYTGIQPKWITYIYETYGIYTMLNHSFGRYGLTLDGAWEGNTDYADPRVKELLLKEVTALVEEYRNTPGLLLYLLGNENNYGLFWRGAETEDIPMEDRESTQMARYLYKLFNEASVAMKAIDPNHPVSICNGDLLFLDIIAEECKDVDIFGINVYRGISFTDMFDRVKKEYGKPVLLTEFGSDGFNAITMEEAQKEQAIYNVANWKEIYENAAGIGKAGNSLGGFTFQFSDGWWKYGQTEFLDVHDSHASWSNGGYLFDYKAGQNNMNEEWFGICAKGPTNAKGFYQLFPRASYYALKEAHQINPYAVGTNLQTIQQHFSGIQVVESLLKARGDKAALEGEKLKKISLSRFSAQNTTFNTGGSLISTPDVADPNNPVFPNQLGFDHMQSFYVGVAANPSSNFSADIEFNILGNVALNPIDQIFYENRGRPVEVTGSNGNVTLGSVDRVQVYKASYHWDHKLFDLKGFYRTGHYHWGNEGDFFGLYPEANYGPNIDIYNGIAPFGFEMTGKQKFSDFKLAFGPQLWWGANPAVLLKYSKSIAKFNFTGIYHEDLAQLGLTESSFAIPQPKTRRLTLHLNREFGKSGVNAGGIWAGQPLQGREFQVVRGEEGNYTVYKDEIKAQDNFGGKIKLTYKGGRFNWYAQSAAMGLVAQGGADQTITFTGWRLKDSGSGNQYNFLTGATYLIGDFQVAPNFLWQKPIEGPIPSDVPAPGRPRNILDDPFVVRGNREQVSGEILLTYDPTPGTWMYNWDSDRSEDAELAVSLGFVYRHLPTTQDAAIGILPDGRTTFAFPGAAPAKDLWEIHSRLVSKVSSDFGFIANIYAGDAQGNGSDDRLIRRYGIDLRMIYKEVKLTSFARINDWGPYDYHRDYNLTFPLQLMADISTSLKKPDWFELPNTEIGLRATYRTLDKYSPRYAPTYKLEASGALVPDPEAVGFDNGNEWEIRTYVRINIGK
;
A
#
# COMPACT_ATOMS: atom_id res chain seq x y z
N MET A 1 -8.34 28.39 -66.65
CA MET A 1 -7.32 27.51 -66.06
C MET A 1 -6.22 28.28 -65.29
N LYS A 2 -5.65 29.36 -65.81
CA LYS A 2 -4.55 30.10 -65.13
C LYS A 2 -4.88 30.72 -63.76
N GLN A 3 -6.10 31.23 -63.54
CA GLN A 3 -6.50 31.81 -62.24
C GLN A 3 -6.73 30.76 -61.14
N LYS A 4 -7.20 29.55 -61.49
CA LYS A 4 -7.38 28.45 -60.52
C LYS A 4 -6.05 27.85 -60.07
N PHE A 5 -5.05 27.83 -60.94
CA PHE A 5 -3.69 27.36 -60.61
C PHE A 5 -2.95 28.35 -59.70
N LEU A 6 -3.12 29.66 -59.94
CA LEU A 6 -2.57 30.71 -59.08
C LEU A 6 -3.21 30.71 -57.68
N ALA A 7 -4.54 30.48 -57.60
CA ALA A 7 -5.24 30.32 -56.32
C ALA A 7 -4.79 29.07 -55.55
N LEU A 8 -4.51 27.96 -56.25
CA LEU A 8 -3.98 26.74 -55.62
C LEU A 8 -2.56 26.95 -55.09
N ILE A 9 -1.69 27.62 -55.85
CA ILE A 9 -0.32 27.97 -55.41
C ILE A 9 -0.37 28.95 -54.24
N LEU A 10 -1.23 29.98 -54.28
CA LEU A 10 -1.42 30.91 -53.17
C LEU A 10 -1.99 30.20 -51.93
N LEU A 11 -2.94 29.27 -52.05
CA LEU A 11 -3.38 28.45 -50.92
C LEU A 11 -2.27 27.54 -50.38
N SER A 12 -1.43 26.97 -51.26
CA SER A 12 -0.29 26.12 -50.86
C SER A 12 0.79 26.92 -50.10
N PHE A 13 1.05 28.16 -50.53
CA PHE A 13 1.92 29.10 -49.82
C PHE A 13 1.29 29.63 -48.52
N SER A 14 -0.04 29.77 -48.46
CA SER A 14 -0.77 30.18 -47.24
C SER A 14 -0.68 29.10 -46.15
N ILE A 15 -0.76 27.82 -46.52
CA ILE A 15 -0.62 26.69 -45.58
C ILE A 15 0.83 26.57 -45.09
N SER A 16 1.81 26.89 -45.94
CA SER A 16 3.24 26.88 -45.58
C SER A 16 3.64 28.04 -44.66
N LEU A 17 2.92 29.17 -44.70
CA LEU A 17 3.14 30.33 -43.82
C LEU A 17 2.54 30.16 -42.42
N LEU A 18 1.60 29.22 -42.24
CA LEU A 18 0.99 28.88 -40.94
C LEU A 18 1.73 27.78 -40.18
N ALA A 19 2.83 27.25 -40.74
CA ALA A 19 3.60 26.14 -40.19
C ALA A 19 5.03 26.54 -39.77
N GLN A 20 5.24 27.81 -39.35
CA GLN A 20 6.52 28.16 -38.73
C GLN A 20 6.60 27.54 -37.33
N PRO A 21 7.72 26.88 -36.98
CA PRO A 21 7.91 26.35 -35.64
C PRO A 21 7.86 27.51 -34.64
N GLN A 22 7.15 27.30 -33.52
CA GLN A 22 7.10 28.26 -32.44
C GLN A 22 8.52 28.54 -31.95
N LYS A 23 8.86 29.82 -31.81
CA LYS A 23 10.18 30.25 -31.33
C LYS A 23 10.05 30.89 -29.97
N VAL A 24 10.71 30.30 -28.98
CA VAL A 24 10.81 30.80 -27.60
C VAL A 24 12.24 31.20 -27.32
N ALA A 25 12.47 32.44 -26.90
CA ALA A 25 13.81 32.97 -26.68
C ALA A 25 13.87 33.92 -25.48
N ILE A 26 15.06 34.08 -24.91
CA ILE A 26 15.33 35.11 -23.91
C ILE A 26 15.87 36.35 -24.61
N GLU A 27 15.19 37.48 -24.42
CA GLU A 27 15.72 38.79 -24.80
C GLU A 27 16.41 39.43 -23.59
N ASN A 28 17.68 39.79 -23.73
CA ASN A 28 18.44 40.50 -22.71
C ASN A 28 18.76 41.92 -23.20
N THR A 29 18.23 42.93 -22.53
CA THR A 29 18.39 44.35 -22.88
C THR A 29 18.86 45.15 -21.67
N GLU A 30 19.21 46.43 -21.86
CA GLU A 30 19.50 47.35 -20.75
C GLU A 30 18.32 47.49 -19.76
N LYS A 31 17.09 47.21 -20.21
CA LYS A 31 15.88 47.25 -19.38
C LYS A 31 15.64 45.96 -18.58
N GLY A 32 16.46 44.94 -18.77
CA GLY A 32 16.33 43.64 -18.13
C GLY A 32 16.16 42.48 -19.11
N MET A 33 15.85 41.31 -18.56
CA MET A 33 15.68 40.05 -19.28
C MET A 33 14.21 39.65 -19.32
N LYS A 34 13.70 39.25 -20.48
CA LYS A 34 12.30 38.80 -20.65
C LYS A 34 12.19 37.61 -21.60
N LEU A 35 11.12 36.84 -21.45
CA LEU A 35 10.79 35.73 -22.33
C LEU A 35 10.05 36.26 -23.55
N MET A 36 10.42 35.77 -24.73
CA MET A 36 9.82 36.10 -26.01
C MET A 36 9.20 34.85 -26.61
N VAL A 37 7.92 34.90 -26.95
CA VAL A 37 7.23 33.82 -27.68
C VAL A 37 6.76 34.40 -29.01
N ASN A 38 7.29 33.89 -30.12
CA ASN A 38 7.04 34.41 -31.47
C ASN A 38 7.20 35.94 -31.56
N ASP A 39 8.33 36.44 -31.03
CA ASP A 39 8.72 37.85 -30.97
C ASP A 39 7.79 38.76 -30.14
N GLN A 40 6.90 38.18 -29.32
CA GLN A 40 6.08 38.93 -28.35
C GLN A 40 6.59 38.72 -26.92
N SER A 41 6.64 39.80 -26.13
CA SER A 41 7.02 39.73 -24.72
C SER A 41 5.96 38.93 -23.94
N PHE A 42 6.42 37.90 -23.23
CA PHE A 42 5.58 36.93 -22.55
C PHE A 42 5.91 36.90 -21.06
N MET A 43 4.91 37.12 -20.21
CA MET A 43 5.00 36.94 -18.76
C MET A 43 4.37 35.59 -18.41
N VAL A 44 5.11 34.71 -17.73
CA VAL A 44 4.61 33.40 -17.33
C VAL A 44 3.70 33.56 -16.12
N ASN A 45 2.38 33.50 -16.35
CA ASN A 45 1.36 33.40 -15.32
C ASN A 45 1.04 31.92 -15.15
N GLY A 46 1.93 31.23 -14.44
CA GLY A 46 2.00 29.79 -14.40
C GLY A 46 1.23 29.15 -13.24
N MET A 47 0.87 27.89 -13.43
CA MET A 47 0.34 27.02 -12.39
C MET A 47 1.03 25.65 -12.40
N ASN A 48 1.43 25.15 -11.23
CA ASN A 48 1.81 23.75 -11.08
C ASN A 48 0.54 22.90 -11.18
N TRP A 49 0.51 22.01 -12.18
CA TRP A 49 -0.69 21.26 -12.49
C TRP A 49 -0.40 19.76 -12.57
N ASP A 50 -1.23 19.01 -11.86
CA ASP A 50 -1.31 17.56 -11.88
C ASP A 50 -2.78 17.13 -11.80
N TYR A 51 -3.03 15.84 -12.03
CA TYR A 51 -4.36 15.27 -11.93
C TYR A 51 -4.29 13.94 -11.18
N PHE A 52 -4.65 13.98 -9.90
CA PHE A 52 -4.73 12.81 -9.02
C PHE A 52 -6.12 12.76 -8.38
N PRO A 53 -6.93 11.73 -8.68
CA PRO A 53 -8.15 11.45 -7.93
C PRO A 53 -7.84 11.05 -6.48
N ILE A 54 -8.78 11.33 -5.57
CA ILE A 54 -8.66 10.89 -4.16
C ILE A 54 -8.60 9.36 -4.12
N GLY A 55 -7.71 8.80 -3.29
CA GLY A 55 -7.45 7.36 -3.21
C GLY A 55 -6.35 6.86 -4.15
N THR A 56 -5.65 7.76 -4.86
CA THR A 56 -4.50 7.44 -5.71
C THR A 56 -3.21 8.03 -5.15
N ASN A 57 -2.06 7.61 -5.68
CA ASN A 57 -0.74 8.11 -5.29
C ASN A 57 0.15 8.38 -6.51
N TYR A 58 1.46 8.55 -6.29
CA TYR A 58 2.46 8.83 -7.32
C TYR A 58 2.54 7.79 -8.45
N SER A 59 1.98 6.58 -8.29
CA SER A 59 1.93 5.57 -9.37
C SER A 59 0.78 5.80 -10.36
N TYR A 60 -0.19 6.67 -10.03
CA TYR A 60 -1.26 7.01 -10.94
C TYR A 60 -0.75 7.91 -12.07
N SER A 61 -1.19 7.61 -13.30
CA SER A 61 -0.93 8.45 -14.46
C SER A 61 -2.24 8.76 -15.19
N LEU A 62 -2.54 10.06 -15.33
CA LEU A 62 -3.62 10.52 -16.21
C LEU A 62 -3.35 10.07 -17.65
N TRP A 63 -2.09 10.06 -18.06
CA TRP A 63 -1.69 9.85 -19.46
C TRP A 63 -1.83 8.40 -19.94
N THR A 64 -2.04 7.44 -19.04
CA THR A 64 -2.35 6.04 -19.39
C THR A 64 -3.84 5.75 -19.47
N GLN A 65 -4.71 6.75 -19.19
CA GLN A 65 -6.16 6.62 -19.30
C GLN A 65 -6.63 6.74 -20.76
N SER A 66 -7.91 6.46 -21.01
CA SER A 66 -8.51 6.61 -22.34
C SER A 66 -8.54 8.08 -22.79
N ASP A 67 -8.48 8.31 -24.10
CA ASP A 67 -8.48 9.67 -24.67
C ASP A 67 -9.71 10.50 -24.23
N ASP A 68 -10.89 9.87 -24.13
CA ASP A 68 -12.10 10.53 -23.66
C ASP A 68 -12.01 10.96 -22.19
N PHE A 69 -11.34 10.14 -21.36
CA PHE A 69 -11.11 10.47 -19.96
C PHE A 69 -10.16 11.65 -19.82
N ILE A 70 -9.01 11.59 -20.51
CA ILE A 70 -8.00 12.66 -20.48
C ILE A 70 -8.61 13.97 -20.98
N LYS A 71 -9.31 13.94 -22.12
CA LYS A 71 -9.96 15.12 -22.67
C LYS A 71 -10.94 15.74 -21.68
N LYS A 72 -11.79 14.94 -21.02
CA LYS A 72 -12.74 15.45 -20.04
C LYS A 72 -12.04 16.07 -18.82
N ALA A 73 -11.01 15.42 -18.28
CA ALA A 73 -10.24 15.95 -17.16
C ALA A 73 -9.59 17.31 -17.50
N LEU A 74 -9.00 17.41 -18.70
CA LEU A 74 -8.47 18.67 -19.22
C LEU A 74 -9.57 19.72 -19.41
N ASP A 75 -10.72 19.34 -19.96
CA ASP A 75 -11.81 20.28 -20.22
C ASP A 75 -12.36 20.89 -18.93
N ASP A 76 -12.46 20.10 -17.86
CA ASP A 76 -12.95 20.55 -16.56
C ASP A 76 -11.95 21.52 -15.88
N GLU A 77 -10.65 21.21 -15.89
CA GLU A 77 -9.64 21.97 -15.14
C GLU A 77 -8.98 23.11 -15.93
N MET A 78 -8.66 22.93 -17.22
CA MET A 78 -8.06 23.98 -18.05
C MET A 78 -9.01 25.15 -18.27
N SER A 79 -10.33 24.89 -18.26
CA SER A 79 -11.35 25.94 -18.28
C SER A 79 -11.26 26.87 -17.07
N LEU A 80 -10.98 26.32 -15.88
CA LEU A 80 -10.77 27.09 -14.65
C LEU A 80 -9.46 27.88 -14.70
N LEU A 81 -8.37 27.26 -15.16
CA LEU A 81 -7.07 27.92 -15.32
C LEU A 81 -7.16 29.12 -16.29
N LYS A 82 -7.79 28.91 -17.45
CA LYS A 82 -8.07 29.99 -18.40
C LYS A 82 -8.94 31.10 -17.77
N ASN A 83 -9.94 30.73 -16.96
CA ASN A 83 -10.81 31.69 -16.27
C ASN A 83 -10.06 32.57 -15.25
N MET A 84 -8.96 32.08 -14.66
CA MET A 84 -8.10 32.85 -13.77
C MET A 84 -6.90 33.50 -14.46
N ASN A 85 -6.90 33.57 -15.80
CA ASN A 85 -5.84 34.16 -16.63
C ASN A 85 -4.47 33.48 -16.47
N VAL A 86 -4.44 32.19 -16.11
CA VAL A 86 -3.24 31.36 -16.25
C VAL A 86 -2.99 31.12 -17.73
N ASN A 87 -1.73 31.26 -18.14
CA ASN A 87 -1.30 31.11 -19.53
C ASN A 87 -0.28 29.98 -19.74
N THR A 88 0.21 29.37 -18.66
CA THR A 88 1.19 28.29 -18.72
C THR A 88 0.96 27.30 -17.59
N ILE A 89 1.13 26.01 -17.85
CA ILE A 89 1.17 24.96 -16.83
C ILE A 89 2.54 24.30 -16.79
N ARG A 90 2.97 23.87 -15.60
CA ARG A 90 4.10 22.95 -15.43
C ARG A 90 3.54 21.54 -15.32
N VAL A 91 4.06 20.62 -16.14
CA VAL A 91 3.63 19.22 -16.18
C VAL A 91 4.85 18.32 -16.26
N TYR A 92 4.85 17.23 -15.48
CA TYR A 92 5.89 16.20 -15.59
C TYR A 92 5.83 15.48 -16.94
N THR A 93 6.97 14.91 -17.36
CA THR A 93 7.04 14.04 -18.54
C THR A 93 6.06 12.87 -18.47
N GLY A 94 5.59 12.41 -19.62
CA GLY A 94 4.55 11.36 -19.76
C GLY A 94 3.30 11.85 -20.48
N ILE A 95 3.04 13.18 -20.45
CA ILE A 95 2.00 13.83 -21.26
C ILE A 95 2.31 13.69 -22.75
N GLN A 96 1.47 13.02 -23.52
CA GLN A 96 1.71 12.88 -24.97
C GLN A 96 1.64 14.24 -25.69
N PRO A 97 2.45 14.47 -26.76
CA PRO A 97 2.47 15.73 -27.51
C PRO A 97 1.10 16.25 -27.95
N LYS A 98 0.18 15.35 -28.32
CA LYS A 98 -1.20 15.69 -28.72
C LYS A 98 -1.98 16.46 -27.64
N TRP A 99 -1.72 16.19 -26.35
CA TRP A 99 -2.41 16.87 -25.25
C TRP A 99 -1.83 18.24 -24.96
N ILE A 100 -0.53 18.44 -25.15
CA ILE A 100 0.08 19.79 -25.12
C ILE A 100 -0.56 20.65 -26.20
N THR A 101 -0.65 20.13 -27.43
CA THR A 101 -1.32 20.81 -28.54
C THR A 101 -2.79 21.11 -28.20
N TYR A 102 -3.53 20.14 -27.66
CA TYR A 102 -4.94 20.32 -27.30
C TYR A 102 -5.14 21.43 -26.27
N ILE A 103 -4.33 21.43 -25.20
CA ILE A 103 -4.36 22.45 -24.14
C ILE A 103 -4.09 23.83 -24.74
N TYR A 104 -3.08 23.93 -25.60
CA TYR A 104 -2.71 25.20 -26.24
C TYR A 104 -3.77 25.69 -27.24
N GLU A 105 -4.21 24.87 -28.19
CA GLU A 105 -5.15 25.30 -29.23
C GLU A 105 -6.55 25.61 -28.67
N THR A 106 -6.97 24.89 -27.61
CA THR A 106 -8.31 25.06 -27.01
C THR A 106 -8.32 26.15 -25.95
N TYR A 107 -7.30 26.18 -25.09
CA TYR A 107 -7.28 27.05 -23.91
C TYR A 107 -6.30 28.23 -24.02
N GLY A 108 -5.35 28.20 -24.96
CA GLY A 108 -4.29 29.21 -25.06
C GLY A 108 -3.24 29.08 -23.96
N ILE A 109 -3.13 27.90 -23.35
CA ILE A 109 -2.23 27.61 -22.24
C ILE A 109 -1.00 26.87 -22.77
N TYR A 110 0.19 27.40 -22.52
CA TYR A 110 1.45 26.76 -22.87
C TYR A 110 1.87 25.72 -21.83
N THR A 111 2.80 24.83 -22.18
CA THR A 111 3.32 23.80 -21.28
C THR A 111 4.82 23.94 -21.07
N MET A 112 5.23 24.05 -19.81
CA MET A 112 6.62 23.79 -19.39
C MET A 112 6.75 22.30 -19.07
N LEU A 113 7.54 21.58 -19.87
CA LEU A 113 7.69 20.13 -19.75
C LEU A 113 8.82 19.80 -18.78
N ASN A 114 8.50 19.10 -17.69
CA ASN A 114 9.43 18.88 -16.59
C ASN A 114 9.90 17.43 -16.47
N HIS A 115 11.20 17.21 -16.68
CA HIS A 115 11.87 15.93 -16.47
C HIS A 115 12.49 15.89 -15.07
N SER A 116 12.24 14.85 -14.26
CA SER A 116 12.73 14.75 -12.87
C SER A 116 14.26 14.68 -12.72
N PHE A 117 14.94 14.27 -13.80
CA PHE A 117 16.40 14.21 -13.90
C PHE A 117 17.04 13.38 -12.78
N GLY A 118 16.41 12.26 -12.41
CA GLY A 118 16.89 11.34 -11.38
C GLY A 118 16.56 11.77 -9.93
N ARG A 119 15.72 12.79 -9.70
CA ARG A 119 15.36 13.23 -8.34
C ARG A 119 14.80 12.11 -7.46
N TYR A 120 13.98 11.22 -8.04
CA TYR A 120 13.22 10.18 -7.32
C TYR A 120 13.79 8.77 -7.52
N GLY A 121 15.07 8.65 -7.93
CA GLY A 121 15.73 7.39 -8.21
C GLY A 121 15.78 7.02 -9.69
N LEU A 122 16.59 6.01 -10.01
CA LEU A 122 16.85 5.53 -11.37
C LEU A 122 16.99 4.01 -11.38
N THR A 123 16.58 3.37 -12.48
CA THR A 123 16.93 1.97 -12.74
C THR A 123 18.27 1.92 -13.47
N LEU A 124 19.34 1.53 -12.75
CA LEU A 124 20.66 1.32 -13.33
C LEU A 124 20.93 -0.17 -13.47
N ASP A 125 21.30 -0.61 -14.68
CA ASP A 125 21.75 -1.99 -14.90
C ASP A 125 20.70 -3.07 -14.50
N GLY A 126 19.41 -2.71 -14.50
CA GLY A 126 18.27 -3.54 -14.08
C GLY A 126 17.88 -3.40 -12.60
N ALA A 127 18.67 -2.71 -11.77
CA ALA A 127 18.38 -2.52 -10.36
C ALA A 127 17.87 -1.11 -10.08
N TRP A 128 16.82 -0.99 -9.27
CA TRP A 128 16.31 0.30 -8.78
C TRP A 128 17.26 0.88 -7.72
N GLU A 129 17.75 2.09 -7.97
CA GLU A 129 18.53 2.89 -7.03
C GLU A 129 17.70 4.12 -6.64
N GLY A 130 17.18 4.13 -5.41
CA GLY A 130 16.29 5.21 -4.94
C GLY A 130 16.96 6.57 -4.73
N ASN A 131 18.30 6.62 -4.70
CA ASN A 131 19.08 7.85 -4.62
C ASN A 131 20.09 7.90 -5.77
N THR A 132 20.13 9.03 -6.46
CA THR A 132 20.94 9.20 -7.67
C THR A 132 22.34 9.73 -7.34
N ASP A 133 23.37 8.97 -7.69
CA ASP A 133 24.77 9.42 -7.67
C ASP A 133 25.14 10.04 -9.03
N TYR A 134 25.13 11.37 -9.10
CA TYR A 134 25.48 12.11 -10.33
C TYR A 134 26.97 11.98 -10.73
N ALA A 135 27.84 11.45 -9.87
CA ALA A 135 29.22 11.16 -10.24
C ALA A 135 29.38 9.85 -11.02
N ASP A 136 28.37 8.96 -10.98
CA ASP A 136 28.39 7.69 -11.69
C ASP A 136 28.27 7.90 -13.21
N PRO A 137 29.23 7.41 -14.02
CA PRO A 137 29.15 7.49 -15.48
C PRO A 137 27.86 6.88 -16.08
N ARG A 138 27.30 5.85 -15.43
CA ARG A 138 26.06 5.18 -15.87
C ARG A 138 24.84 6.10 -15.73
N VAL A 139 24.78 6.88 -14.64
CA VAL A 139 23.74 7.90 -14.42
C VAL A 139 23.83 8.97 -15.50
N LYS A 140 25.04 9.46 -15.78
CA LYS A 140 25.26 10.44 -16.85
C LYS A 140 24.81 9.94 -18.21
N GLU A 141 25.16 8.70 -18.58
CA GLU A 141 24.76 8.11 -19.85
C GLU A 141 23.23 7.99 -19.96
N LEU A 142 22.58 7.47 -18.92
CA LEU A 142 21.13 7.29 -18.87
C LEU A 142 20.39 8.64 -18.97
N LEU A 143 20.72 9.61 -18.12
CA LEU A 143 20.03 10.90 -18.07
C LEU A 143 20.21 11.69 -19.37
N LEU A 144 21.39 11.68 -19.98
CA LEU A 144 21.60 12.33 -21.28
C LEU A 144 20.78 11.66 -22.39
N LYS A 145 20.66 10.33 -22.37
CA LYS A 145 19.83 9.59 -23.32
C LYS A 145 18.34 9.93 -23.14
N GLU A 146 17.85 9.97 -21.91
CA GLU A 146 16.45 10.29 -21.61
C GLU A 146 16.08 11.69 -22.08
N VAL A 147 16.86 12.71 -21.73
CA VAL A 147 16.53 14.10 -22.09
C VAL A 147 16.70 14.38 -23.58
N THR A 148 17.64 13.72 -24.26
CA THR A 148 17.77 13.86 -25.73
C THR A 148 16.62 13.17 -26.48
N ALA A 149 16.17 12.01 -26.01
CA ALA A 149 14.97 11.36 -26.51
C ALA A 149 13.71 12.22 -26.29
N LEU A 150 13.60 12.84 -25.11
CA LEU A 150 12.52 13.77 -24.80
C LEU A 150 12.51 14.94 -25.79
N VAL A 151 13.64 15.57 -26.08
CA VAL A 151 13.65 16.69 -27.03
C VAL A 151 13.26 16.26 -28.44
N GLU A 152 13.75 15.10 -28.91
CA GLU A 152 13.36 14.53 -30.21
C GLU A 152 11.84 14.33 -30.34
N GLU A 153 11.19 13.88 -29.26
CA GLU A 153 9.74 13.66 -29.24
C GLU A 153 8.94 14.98 -29.24
N TYR A 154 9.37 16.00 -28.48
CA TYR A 154 8.53 17.16 -28.19
C TYR A 154 8.84 18.43 -28.99
N ARG A 155 10.03 18.59 -29.60
CA ARG A 155 10.50 19.86 -30.20
C ARG A 155 9.56 20.56 -31.18
N ASN A 156 8.68 19.80 -31.84
CA ASN A 156 7.74 20.29 -32.85
C ASN A 156 6.30 20.39 -32.33
N THR A 157 6.09 20.40 -31.02
CA THR A 157 4.77 20.37 -30.40
C THR A 157 4.24 21.80 -30.20
N PRO A 158 3.16 22.21 -30.87
CA PRO A 158 2.52 23.50 -30.62
C PRO A 158 2.13 23.65 -29.14
N GLY A 159 2.48 24.78 -28.53
CA GLY A 159 2.19 25.04 -27.13
C GLY A 159 3.27 24.59 -26.14
N LEU A 160 4.32 23.89 -26.57
CA LEU A 160 5.50 23.69 -25.73
C LEU A 160 6.18 25.05 -25.47
N LEU A 161 6.43 25.42 -24.21
CA LEU A 161 7.09 26.68 -23.86
C LEU A 161 8.60 26.50 -23.71
N LEU A 162 9.00 25.58 -22.83
CA LEU A 162 10.39 25.35 -22.45
C LEU A 162 10.55 24.00 -21.76
N TYR A 163 11.78 23.51 -21.69
CA TYR A 163 12.13 22.30 -20.96
C TYR A 163 12.67 22.63 -19.57
N LEU A 164 12.19 21.92 -18.54
CA LEU A 164 12.67 22.05 -17.16
C LEU A 164 13.34 20.76 -16.70
N LEU A 165 14.63 20.84 -16.39
CA LEU A 165 15.41 19.74 -15.84
C LEU A 165 15.44 19.78 -14.31
N GLY A 166 15.01 18.70 -13.70
CA GLY A 166 15.00 18.49 -12.26
C GLY A 166 13.71 18.91 -11.55
N ASN A 167 13.62 18.54 -10.28
CA ASN A 167 12.71 19.09 -9.28
C ASN A 167 13.45 19.09 -7.93
N GLU A 168 14.17 20.17 -7.63
CA GLU A 168 14.97 20.29 -6.39
C GLU A 168 15.98 19.15 -6.19
N ASN A 169 16.69 18.76 -7.25
CA ASN A 169 17.68 17.66 -7.21
C ASN A 169 18.80 17.93 -6.20
N ASN A 170 19.06 19.20 -5.87
CA ASN A 170 19.99 19.61 -4.82
C ASN A 170 19.52 19.20 -3.42
N TYR A 171 18.21 19.12 -3.16
CA TYR A 171 17.70 18.58 -1.89
C TYR A 171 17.91 17.06 -1.77
N GLY A 172 17.84 16.34 -2.90
CA GLY A 172 18.21 14.92 -2.98
C GLY A 172 19.69 14.63 -2.70
N LEU A 173 20.54 15.66 -2.58
CA LEU A 173 21.93 15.50 -2.10
C LEU A 173 22.01 15.41 -0.57
N PHE A 174 20.95 15.85 0.13
CA PHE A 174 20.84 15.80 1.59
C PHE A 174 19.85 14.73 2.06
N TRP A 175 18.71 14.61 1.38
CA TRP A 175 17.64 13.67 1.71
C TRP A 175 17.79 12.36 0.96
N ARG A 176 17.41 11.25 1.61
CA ARG A 176 17.47 9.90 1.03
C ARG A 176 16.10 9.31 0.67
N GLY A 177 15.03 10.07 0.90
CA GLY A 177 13.63 9.71 0.64
C GLY A 177 12.94 10.65 -0.33
N ALA A 178 11.68 10.33 -0.66
CA ALA A 178 10.83 11.12 -1.55
C ALA A 178 9.96 12.16 -0.83
N GLU A 179 9.86 12.09 0.50
CA GLU A 179 9.18 13.08 1.34
C GLU A 179 10.08 14.31 1.59
N THR A 180 9.46 15.47 1.78
CA THR A 180 10.14 16.74 2.08
C THR A 180 10.48 16.82 3.57
N GLU A 181 11.75 17.09 3.90
CA GLU A 181 12.29 17.13 5.27
C GLU A 181 13.08 18.44 5.54
N ASP A 182 13.51 18.68 6.79
CA ASP A 182 14.41 19.80 7.08
C ASP A 182 15.81 19.58 6.43
N ILE A 183 16.47 20.66 5.97
CA ILE A 183 17.81 20.58 5.33
C ILE A 183 18.92 20.70 6.38
N PRO A 184 19.88 19.74 6.45
CA PRO A 184 21.05 19.85 7.30
C PRO A 184 22.05 20.88 6.73
N MET A 185 22.37 21.93 7.50
CA MET A 185 23.18 23.06 7.02
C MET A 185 24.71 22.84 6.97
N GLU A 186 25.26 21.79 7.60
CA GLU A 186 26.71 21.60 7.77
C GLU A 186 27.25 20.31 7.12
N ASP A 187 26.99 20.07 5.83
CA ASP A 187 27.57 18.91 5.12
C ASP A 187 28.54 19.32 3.99
N ARG A 188 29.77 18.78 4.02
CA ARG A 188 30.81 19.01 3.02
C ARG A 188 30.78 18.00 1.87
N GLU A 189 30.18 16.81 2.05
CA GLU A 189 30.07 15.81 0.98
C GLU A 189 29.10 16.28 -0.12
N SER A 190 27.97 16.88 0.28
CA SER A 190 26.96 17.43 -0.65
C SER A 190 27.53 18.50 -1.59
N THR A 191 28.51 19.29 -1.14
CA THR A 191 29.17 20.32 -1.97
C THR A 191 29.98 19.72 -3.12
N GLN A 192 30.63 18.57 -2.91
CA GLN A 192 31.35 17.88 -3.98
C GLN A 192 30.38 17.23 -4.97
N MET A 193 29.30 16.62 -4.45
CA MET A 193 28.25 16.00 -5.26
C MET A 193 27.49 17.03 -6.12
N ALA A 194 27.26 18.22 -5.59
CA ALA A 194 26.61 19.33 -6.30
C ALA A 194 27.33 19.68 -7.61
N ARG A 195 28.67 19.67 -7.65
CA ARG A 195 29.42 19.95 -8.89
C ARG A 195 29.11 18.94 -9.99
N TYR A 196 28.99 17.65 -9.66
CA TYR A 196 28.63 16.63 -10.65
C TYR A 196 27.21 16.85 -11.20
N LEU A 197 26.26 17.16 -10.33
CA LEU A 197 24.88 17.48 -10.71
C LEU A 197 24.81 18.67 -11.68
N TYR A 198 25.36 19.83 -11.29
CA TYR A 198 25.26 21.05 -12.09
C TYR A 198 26.05 20.98 -13.40
N LYS A 199 27.20 20.30 -13.39
CA LYS A 199 27.92 20.00 -14.63
C LYS A 199 27.07 19.15 -15.58
N LEU A 200 26.38 18.13 -15.07
CA LEU A 200 25.51 17.29 -15.88
C LEU A 200 24.28 18.04 -16.39
N PHE A 201 23.69 18.95 -15.60
CA PHE A 201 22.65 19.86 -16.10
C PHE A 201 23.14 20.71 -17.27
N ASN A 202 24.36 21.24 -17.20
CA ASN A 202 24.94 22.01 -18.31
C ASN A 202 25.14 21.15 -19.56
N GLU A 203 25.73 19.96 -19.39
CA GLU A 203 25.94 19.02 -20.50
C GLU A 203 24.61 18.59 -21.16
N ALA A 204 23.57 18.34 -20.35
CA ALA A 204 22.22 18.06 -20.83
C ALA A 204 21.63 19.25 -21.60
N SER A 205 21.75 20.47 -21.08
CA SER A 205 21.29 21.69 -21.76
C SER A 205 21.96 21.87 -23.13
N VAL A 206 23.27 21.64 -23.23
CA VAL A 206 24.01 21.68 -24.50
C VAL A 206 23.49 20.61 -25.47
N ALA A 207 23.31 19.37 -25.00
CA ALA A 207 22.84 18.27 -25.83
C ALA A 207 21.40 18.48 -26.35
N MET A 208 20.51 18.96 -25.49
CA MET A 208 19.12 19.27 -25.83
C MET A 208 19.03 20.39 -26.87
N LYS A 209 19.78 21.48 -26.68
CA LYS A 209 19.75 22.63 -27.61
C LYS A 209 20.37 22.35 -28.97
N ALA A 210 21.24 21.35 -29.06
CA ALA A 210 21.74 20.87 -30.35
C ALA A 210 20.61 20.21 -31.19
N ILE A 211 19.57 19.67 -30.55
CA ILE A 211 18.42 19.02 -31.17
C ILE A 211 17.28 20.01 -31.39
N ASP A 212 17.04 20.90 -30.42
CA ASP A 212 16.00 21.93 -30.47
C ASP A 212 16.56 23.31 -30.06
N PRO A 213 16.90 24.17 -31.04
CA PRO A 213 17.36 25.52 -30.77
C PRO A 213 16.21 26.52 -30.54
N ASN A 214 14.94 26.10 -30.64
CA ASN A 214 13.78 26.98 -30.60
C ASN A 214 13.12 27.08 -29.22
N HIS A 215 13.48 26.21 -28.27
CA HIS A 215 12.96 26.24 -26.90
C HIS A 215 14.10 26.33 -25.88
N PRO A 216 13.98 27.20 -24.85
CA PRO A 216 15.00 27.32 -23.82
C PRO A 216 14.99 26.13 -22.86
N VAL A 217 16.13 25.90 -22.22
CA VAL A 217 16.30 24.89 -21.17
C VAL A 217 16.51 25.59 -19.82
N SER A 218 15.67 25.24 -18.86
CA SER A 218 15.74 25.66 -17.45
C SER A 218 16.18 24.50 -16.57
N ILE A 219 16.77 24.81 -15.42
CA ILE A 219 16.92 23.87 -14.29
C ILE A 219 15.89 24.19 -13.20
N CYS A 220 15.61 23.25 -12.29
CA CYS A 220 14.80 23.48 -11.10
C CYS A 220 15.65 23.29 -9.83
N ASN A 221 16.01 24.40 -9.18
CA ASN A 221 16.81 24.38 -7.95
C ASN A 221 15.95 24.66 -6.71
N GLY A 222 16.22 23.97 -5.61
CA GLY A 222 15.62 24.28 -4.31
C GLY A 222 16.33 25.45 -3.64
N ASP A 223 15.64 26.59 -3.52
CA ASP A 223 16.16 27.87 -3.03
C ASP A 223 17.50 28.28 -3.74
N LEU A 224 18.30 29.17 -3.17
CA LEU A 224 19.59 29.66 -3.70
C LEU A 224 20.77 28.79 -3.29
N LEU A 225 20.53 27.56 -2.82
CA LEU A 225 21.61 26.66 -2.45
C LEU A 225 22.51 26.40 -3.65
N PHE A 226 23.83 26.44 -3.41
CA PHE A 226 24.89 26.23 -4.39
C PHE A 226 24.91 27.24 -5.57
N LEU A 227 24.35 28.44 -5.41
CA LEU A 227 24.32 29.46 -6.48
C LEU A 227 25.70 29.79 -7.07
N ASP A 228 26.75 29.74 -6.25
CA ASP A 228 28.14 29.92 -6.68
C ASP A 228 28.62 28.81 -7.63
N ILE A 229 28.31 27.54 -7.32
CA ILE A 229 28.62 26.39 -8.18
C ILE A 229 27.77 26.42 -9.45
N ILE A 230 26.49 26.77 -9.34
CA ILE A 230 25.58 26.92 -10.48
C ILE A 230 26.14 27.96 -11.45
N ALA A 231 26.60 29.10 -10.96
CA ALA A 231 27.18 30.14 -11.79
C ALA A 231 28.48 29.69 -12.49
N GLU A 232 29.24 28.79 -11.89
CA GLU A 232 30.46 28.23 -12.45
C GLU A 232 30.19 27.15 -13.51
N GLU A 233 29.29 26.22 -13.23
CA GLU A 233 29.09 24.99 -14.02
C GLU A 233 27.97 25.13 -15.08
N CYS A 234 26.88 25.85 -14.80
CA CYS A 234 25.68 25.93 -15.65
C CYS A 234 25.68 27.09 -16.67
N LYS A 235 26.78 27.31 -17.40
CA LYS A 235 26.91 28.45 -18.32
C LYS A 235 25.91 28.46 -19.48
N ASP A 236 25.56 27.27 -19.97
CA ASP A 236 24.69 27.05 -21.12
C ASP A 236 23.22 26.91 -20.73
N VAL A 237 22.87 26.84 -19.45
CA VAL A 237 21.46 26.89 -19.03
C VAL A 237 20.88 28.28 -19.33
N ASP A 238 19.68 28.35 -19.94
CA ASP A 238 19.11 29.62 -20.40
C ASP A 238 18.37 30.36 -19.27
N ILE A 239 17.72 29.60 -18.37
CA ILE A 239 16.86 30.13 -17.30
C ILE A 239 17.24 29.49 -15.96
N PHE A 240 17.35 30.31 -14.92
CA PHE A 240 17.45 29.82 -13.55
C PHE A 240 16.03 29.58 -12.99
N GLY A 241 15.57 28.33 -13.09
CA GLY A 241 14.32 27.92 -12.46
C GLY A 241 14.55 27.56 -10.99
N ILE A 242 13.64 28.01 -10.13
CA ILE A 242 13.77 27.88 -8.67
C ILE A 242 12.43 27.55 -8.00
N ASN A 243 12.45 26.56 -7.12
CA ASN A 243 11.39 26.33 -6.15
C ASN A 243 11.75 27.07 -4.85
N VAL A 244 10.85 27.91 -4.34
CA VAL A 244 11.15 28.80 -3.22
C VAL A 244 9.94 29.09 -2.33
N TYR A 245 10.12 28.89 -1.03
CA TYR A 245 9.07 29.02 -0.01
C TYR A 245 9.50 29.95 1.13
N ARG A 246 9.99 31.16 0.82
CA ARG A 246 10.51 32.13 1.82
C ARG A 246 9.43 32.92 2.57
N GLY A 247 8.14 32.62 2.33
CA GLY A 247 7.00 33.30 2.95
C GLY A 247 6.53 34.50 2.13
N ILE A 248 6.15 35.60 2.80
CA ILE A 248 5.48 36.75 2.17
C ILE A 248 6.35 37.50 1.14
N SER A 249 7.67 37.32 1.18
CA SER A 249 8.66 37.99 0.32
C SER A 249 9.74 37.02 -0.12
N PHE A 250 10.29 37.22 -1.32
CA PHE A 250 11.46 36.48 -1.80
C PHE A 250 12.78 37.09 -1.32
N THR A 251 12.72 38.16 -0.51
CA THR A 251 13.87 38.83 0.11
C THR A 251 14.90 39.31 -0.93
N ASP A 252 16.12 38.78 -0.91
CA ASP A 252 17.23 39.19 -1.78
C ASP A 252 17.39 38.32 -3.05
N MET A 253 16.48 37.38 -3.31
CA MET A 253 16.63 36.35 -4.33
C MET A 253 16.91 36.90 -5.72
N PHE A 254 16.06 37.80 -6.23
CA PHE A 254 16.22 38.35 -7.58
C PHE A 254 17.51 39.14 -7.75
N ASP A 255 17.90 39.92 -6.73
CA ASP A 255 19.12 40.73 -6.73
C ASP A 255 20.37 39.86 -6.69
N ARG A 256 20.38 38.81 -5.85
CA ARG A 256 21.49 37.86 -5.76
C ARG A 256 21.67 37.09 -7.05
N VAL A 257 20.61 36.54 -7.65
CA VAL A 257 20.73 35.83 -8.93
C VAL A 257 21.25 36.75 -10.04
N LYS A 258 20.75 37.98 -10.11
CA LYS A 258 21.23 38.97 -11.08
C LYS A 258 22.72 39.27 -10.91
N LYS A 259 23.19 39.37 -9.67
CA LYS A 259 24.57 39.72 -9.33
C LYS A 259 25.54 38.54 -9.48
N GLU A 260 25.15 37.35 -9.04
CA GLU A 260 26.03 36.19 -8.88
C GLU A 260 26.01 35.27 -10.10
N TYR A 261 24.85 35.09 -10.76
CA TYR A 261 24.72 34.17 -11.91
C TYR A 261 24.42 34.90 -13.23
N GLY A 262 23.61 35.96 -13.20
CA GLY A 262 23.32 36.79 -14.37
C GLY A 262 22.34 36.16 -15.38
N LYS A 263 21.62 35.10 -15.01
CA LYS A 263 20.53 34.50 -15.79
C LYS A 263 19.16 35.03 -15.34
N PRO A 264 18.12 34.96 -16.20
CA PRO A 264 16.76 35.29 -15.79
C PRO A 264 16.20 34.24 -14.82
N VAL A 265 15.31 34.67 -13.94
CA VAL A 265 14.66 33.87 -12.90
C VAL A 265 13.26 33.48 -13.34
N LEU A 266 12.92 32.20 -13.21
CA LEU A 266 11.57 31.69 -13.35
C LEU A 266 11.23 30.90 -12.08
N LEU A 267 10.21 31.30 -11.33
CA LEU A 267 9.86 30.56 -10.11
C LEU A 267 9.08 29.32 -10.52
N THR A 268 9.69 28.14 -10.44
CA THR A 268 9.10 26.88 -10.89
C THR A 268 8.09 26.34 -9.87
N GLU A 269 8.23 26.68 -8.58
CA GLU A 269 7.24 26.55 -7.52
C GLU A 269 7.41 27.68 -6.49
N PHE A 270 6.28 28.18 -6.00
CA PHE A 270 6.20 29.04 -4.81
C PHE A 270 4.75 29.09 -4.31
N GLY A 271 4.54 29.50 -3.06
CA GLY A 271 3.22 29.76 -2.52
C GLY A 271 3.17 29.55 -1.01
N SER A 272 1.99 29.22 -0.49
CA SER A 272 1.74 28.84 0.90
C SER A 272 0.68 27.75 0.95
N ASP A 273 0.75 26.85 1.93
CA ASP A 273 -0.36 25.95 2.23
C ASP A 273 -1.53 26.72 2.85
N GLY A 274 -2.72 26.14 2.71
CA GLY A 274 -3.99 26.64 3.21
C GLY A 274 -4.40 25.97 4.52
N PHE A 275 -3.48 25.56 5.38
CA PHE A 275 -3.76 24.92 6.67
C PHE A 275 -2.96 25.60 7.79
N ASN A 276 -3.52 25.67 9.00
CA ASN A 276 -2.84 26.20 10.17
C ASN A 276 -2.48 25.06 11.11
N ALA A 277 -1.18 24.75 11.22
CA ALA A 277 -0.70 23.63 12.04
C ALA A 277 -0.86 23.84 13.56
N ILE A 278 -1.20 25.06 14.02
CA ILE A 278 -1.46 25.37 15.43
C ILE A 278 -2.94 25.17 15.77
N THR A 279 -3.84 25.72 14.96
CA THR A 279 -5.29 25.65 15.21
C THR A 279 -5.92 24.37 14.65
N MET A 280 -5.21 23.67 13.74
CA MET A 280 -5.69 22.51 12.99
C MET A 280 -6.91 22.82 12.11
N GLU A 281 -6.93 24.03 11.53
CA GLU A 281 -8.02 24.54 10.69
C GLU A 281 -7.50 25.06 9.34
N GLU A 282 -8.37 25.08 8.34
CA GLU A 282 -8.06 25.63 7.01
C GLU A 282 -7.79 27.16 7.07
N ALA A 283 -6.65 27.57 6.53
CA ALA A 283 -6.09 28.92 6.52
C ALA A 283 -6.11 29.57 5.11
N GLN A 284 -7.21 29.41 4.37
CA GLN A 284 -7.31 29.91 2.98
C GLN A 284 -7.11 31.43 2.84
N LYS A 285 -7.36 32.23 3.89
CA LYS A 285 -7.14 33.67 3.89
C LYS A 285 -5.64 33.98 3.91
N GLU A 286 -4.91 33.31 4.79
CA GLU A 286 -3.46 33.43 4.95
C GLU A 286 -2.76 32.99 3.65
N GLN A 287 -3.15 31.85 3.07
CA GLN A 287 -2.66 31.41 1.76
C GLN A 287 -2.80 32.50 0.69
N ALA A 288 -3.99 33.12 0.59
CA ALA A 288 -4.25 34.16 -0.40
C ALA A 288 -3.39 35.42 -0.17
N ILE A 289 -3.13 35.81 1.09
CA ILE A 289 -2.25 36.94 1.42
C ILE A 289 -0.83 36.70 0.90
N TYR A 290 -0.28 35.51 1.15
CA TYR A 290 1.08 35.15 0.74
C TYR A 290 1.19 35.08 -0.77
N ASN A 291 0.26 34.38 -1.43
CA ASN A 291 0.27 34.23 -2.89
C ASN A 291 0.13 35.59 -3.61
N VAL A 292 -0.72 36.51 -3.13
CA VAL A 292 -0.83 37.87 -3.69
C VAL A 292 0.47 38.67 -3.50
N ALA A 293 1.10 38.58 -2.32
CA ALA A 293 2.36 39.27 -2.04
C ALA A 293 3.51 38.74 -2.90
N ASN A 294 3.58 37.42 -3.09
CA ASN A 294 4.56 36.77 -3.96
C ASN A 294 4.39 37.21 -5.42
N TRP A 295 3.17 37.15 -5.97
CA TRP A 295 2.92 37.61 -7.35
C TRP A 295 3.22 39.10 -7.56
N LYS A 296 2.99 39.93 -6.53
CA LYS A 296 3.40 41.33 -6.57
C LYS A 296 4.91 41.46 -6.79
N GLU A 297 5.74 40.76 -6.01
CA GLU A 297 7.19 40.81 -6.17
C GLU A 297 7.67 40.25 -7.53
N ILE A 298 7.03 39.19 -8.03
CA ILE A 298 7.31 38.64 -9.36
C ILE A 298 7.11 39.71 -10.44
N TYR A 299 6.01 40.46 -10.37
CA TYR A 299 5.69 41.50 -11.36
C TYR A 299 6.58 42.75 -11.17
N GLU A 300 6.89 43.15 -9.95
CA GLU A 300 7.77 44.29 -9.67
C GLU A 300 9.21 44.05 -10.17
N ASN A 301 9.64 42.79 -10.24
CA ASN A 301 10.96 42.37 -10.75
C ASN A 301 10.98 42.03 -12.25
N ALA A 302 9.88 42.20 -12.97
CA ALA A 302 9.84 42.03 -14.43
C ALA A 302 10.68 43.10 -15.15
N ALA A 303 11.19 42.79 -16.34
CA ALA A 303 11.99 43.72 -17.13
C ALA A 303 11.23 45.04 -17.40
N GLY A 304 11.89 46.17 -17.16
CA GLY A 304 11.31 47.51 -17.39
C GLY A 304 10.36 48.04 -16.33
N ILE A 305 10.07 47.31 -15.24
CA ILE A 305 9.13 47.76 -14.19
C ILE A 305 9.79 48.66 -13.14
N GLY A 306 10.95 48.28 -12.61
CA GLY A 306 11.71 49.14 -11.67
C GLY A 306 12.57 48.45 -10.61
N LYS A 307 12.49 47.12 -10.44
CA LYS A 307 13.39 46.35 -9.53
C LYS A 307 14.50 45.62 -10.30
N ALA A 308 14.82 44.36 -9.95
CA ALA A 308 15.94 43.63 -10.52
C ALA A 308 15.84 43.43 -12.04
N GLY A 309 14.62 43.32 -12.59
CA GLY A 309 14.38 43.24 -14.03
C GLY A 309 14.79 41.90 -14.65
N ASN A 310 14.80 40.82 -13.87
CA ASN A 310 15.18 39.48 -14.31
C ASN A 310 14.08 38.43 -14.06
N SER A 311 12.88 38.82 -13.65
CA SER A 311 11.75 37.90 -13.45
C SER A 311 11.05 37.58 -14.78
N LEU A 312 10.91 36.29 -15.11
CA LEU A 312 10.13 35.79 -16.25
C LEU A 312 8.68 35.44 -15.88
N GLY A 313 8.33 35.52 -14.59
CA GLY A 313 7.09 35.00 -14.05
C GLY A 313 7.32 33.83 -13.11
N GLY A 314 6.29 33.00 -12.92
CA GLY A 314 6.40 31.83 -12.07
C GLY A 314 5.17 30.93 -12.09
N PHE A 315 5.22 29.85 -11.31
CA PHE A 315 4.16 28.86 -11.17
C PHE A 315 3.73 28.74 -9.72
N THR A 316 2.46 29.11 -9.45
CA THR A 316 1.89 28.92 -8.11
C THR A 316 1.84 27.42 -7.80
N PHE A 317 2.32 27.01 -6.63
CA PHE A 317 2.21 25.64 -6.13
C PHE A 317 1.06 25.59 -5.11
N GLN A 318 -0.03 24.88 -5.38
CA GLN A 318 -0.37 24.18 -6.64
C GLN A 318 -1.86 24.32 -6.97
N PHE A 319 -2.30 23.81 -8.12
CA PHE A 319 -3.68 24.02 -8.56
C PHE A 319 -4.71 23.37 -7.64
N SER A 320 -4.53 22.09 -7.31
CA SER A 320 -5.45 21.31 -6.48
C SER A 320 -4.73 20.62 -5.31
N ASP A 321 -5.45 20.25 -4.25
CA ASP A 321 -4.87 19.55 -3.09
C ASP A 321 -4.22 18.21 -3.47
N GLY A 322 -3.05 17.88 -2.90
CA GLY A 322 -2.34 16.63 -3.21
C GLY A 322 -2.58 15.54 -2.16
N TRP A 323 -3.64 14.72 -2.28
CA TRP A 323 -4.09 13.72 -1.28
C TRP A 323 -3.21 12.45 -1.14
N TRP A 324 -1.89 12.60 -1.17
CA TRP A 324 -0.93 11.50 -1.00
C TRP A 324 0.46 11.98 -0.56
N LYS A 325 0.64 13.23 -0.13
CA LYS A 325 2.00 13.77 0.05
C LYS A 325 2.71 13.21 1.28
N TYR A 326 1.96 12.92 2.34
CA TYR A 326 2.50 12.29 3.55
C TYR A 326 2.23 10.78 3.53
N GLY A 327 3.25 9.97 3.85
CA GLY A 327 3.17 8.50 3.81
C GLY A 327 3.17 7.89 2.40
N GLN A 328 2.72 8.65 1.39
CA GLN A 328 2.72 8.36 -0.06
C GLN A 328 1.96 7.11 -0.53
N THR A 329 1.72 6.16 0.36
CA THR A 329 1.04 4.88 0.10
C THR A 329 0.01 4.55 1.18
N GLU A 330 -0.07 5.38 2.21
CA GLU A 330 -1.00 5.24 3.34
C GLU A 330 -2.00 6.40 3.31
N PHE A 331 -3.19 6.20 3.90
CA PHE A 331 -4.21 7.23 4.11
C PHE A 331 -4.66 8.00 2.86
N LEU A 332 -4.59 7.40 1.67
CA LEU A 332 -4.89 8.04 0.38
C LEU A 332 -6.34 8.59 0.25
N ASP A 333 -7.26 8.20 1.14
CA ASP A 333 -8.66 8.63 1.22
C ASP A 333 -8.95 9.59 2.39
N VAL A 334 -7.90 10.05 3.07
CA VAL A 334 -7.92 11.04 4.16
C VAL A 334 -7.13 12.26 3.70
N HIS A 335 -7.67 13.46 3.91
CA HIS A 335 -6.90 14.69 3.68
C HIS A 335 -6.00 14.90 4.90
N ASP A 336 -4.73 14.55 4.76
CA ASP A 336 -3.80 14.48 5.87
C ASP A 336 -3.46 15.89 6.39
N SER A 337 -3.25 16.02 7.71
CA SER A 337 -2.97 17.30 8.38
C SER A 337 -1.59 17.33 9.04
N HIS A 338 -0.69 16.44 8.61
CA HIS A 338 0.67 16.34 9.09
C HIS A 338 1.56 17.39 8.43
N ALA A 339 2.13 18.26 9.26
CA ALA A 339 3.17 19.17 8.83
C ALA A 339 4.54 18.46 8.87
N SER A 340 5.14 18.20 7.71
CA SER A 340 6.38 17.42 7.60
C SER A 340 7.66 18.24 7.80
N TRP A 341 7.64 19.56 7.62
CA TRP A 341 8.80 20.44 7.89
C TRP A 341 8.41 21.82 8.44
N SER A 342 9.41 22.57 8.93
CA SER A 342 9.23 23.89 9.53
C SER A 342 9.58 25.02 8.54
N ASN A 343 8.80 26.09 8.57
CA ASN A 343 9.03 27.29 7.77
C ASN A 343 8.81 28.58 8.57
N GLY A 344 9.91 29.23 8.94
CA GLY A 344 9.91 30.50 9.66
C GLY A 344 9.37 31.70 8.87
N GLY A 345 9.22 31.57 7.54
CA GLY A 345 8.59 32.60 6.71
C GLY A 345 7.08 32.66 6.86
N TYR A 346 6.44 31.59 7.36
CA TYR A 346 4.99 31.45 7.46
C TYR A 346 4.53 31.84 8.86
N LEU A 347 4.59 33.15 9.13
CA LEU A 347 4.41 33.71 10.48
C LEU A 347 3.01 33.48 11.09
N PHE A 348 2.02 33.05 10.30
CA PHE A 348 0.64 32.87 10.77
C PHE A 348 0.46 31.61 11.63
N ASP A 349 1.34 30.63 11.48
CA ASP A 349 1.33 29.39 12.25
C ASP A 349 2.74 28.87 12.62
N TYR A 350 3.78 29.67 12.37
CA TYR A 350 5.13 29.34 12.80
C TYR A 350 5.26 29.30 14.34
N LYS A 351 5.85 28.21 14.82
CA LYS A 351 6.29 28.07 16.21
C LYS A 351 7.63 27.37 16.27
N ALA A 352 8.60 28.01 16.92
CA ALA A 352 9.95 27.46 17.07
C ALA A 352 9.93 26.02 17.60
N GLY A 353 10.63 25.12 16.90
CA GLY A 353 10.68 23.69 17.20
C GLY A 353 9.45 22.88 16.80
N GLN A 354 8.57 23.42 15.95
CA GLN A 354 7.42 22.72 15.38
C GLN A 354 7.38 22.91 13.86
N ASN A 355 6.90 21.88 13.18
CA ASN A 355 6.60 21.91 11.75
C ASN A 355 5.29 22.64 11.50
N ASN A 356 5.18 23.31 10.36
CA ASN A 356 3.99 24.06 9.97
C ASN A 356 3.68 24.01 8.46
N MET A 357 4.39 23.18 7.69
CA MET A 357 4.18 23.05 6.25
C MET A 357 3.41 21.78 5.92
N ASN A 358 2.15 21.91 5.46
CA ASN A 358 1.32 20.78 5.05
C ASN A 358 1.23 20.67 3.53
N GLU A 359 2.01 19.77 2.93
CA GLU A 359 2.13 19.69 1.47
C GLU A 359 0.79 19.38 0.76
N GLU A 360 -0.09 18.58 1.39
CA GLU A 360 -1.42 18.26 0.83
C GLU A 360 -2.36 19.46 0.71
N TRP A 361 -2.07 20.57 1.40
CA TRP A 361 -2.92 21.75 1.52
C TRP A 361 -2.44 22.95 0.68
N PHE A 362 -1.45 22.76 -0.20
CA PHE A 362 -0.98 23.81 -1.13
C PHE A 362 -1.96 24.13 -2.27
N GLY A 363 -2.98 23.31 -2.48
CA GLY A 363 -3.99 23.56 -3.50
C GLY A 363 -4.62 24.95 -3.36
N ILE A 364 -4.76 25.69 -4.45
CA ILE A 364 -5.63 26.88 -4.48
C ILE A 364 -7.10 26.49 -4.78
N CYS A 365 -7.35 25.22 -5.08
CA CYS A 365 -8.66 24.59 -5.19
C CYS A 365 -8.70 23.33 -4.32
N ALA A 366 -9.76 23.18 -3.53
CA ALA A 366 -10.02 21.96 -2.79
C ALA A 366 -10.64 20.87 -3.69
N LYS A 367 -10.33 19.60 -3.43
CA LYS A 367 -10.92 18.46 -4.16
C LYS A 367 -12.20 17.97 -3.48
N GLY A 368 -13.24 17.77 -4.29
CA GLY A 368 -14.43 17.01 -3.92
C GLY A 368 -14.22 15.50 -3.99
N PRO A 369 -15.20 14.69 -3.54
CA PRO A 369 -15.15 13.25 -3.67
C PRO A 369 -14.96 12.80 -5.11
N THR A 370 -14.17 11.73 -5.30
CA THR A 370 -14.00 11.11 -6.62
C THR A 370 -15.24 10.26 -6.94
N ASN A 371 -15.85 10.52 -8.09
CA ASN A 371 -17.04 9.81 -8.55
C ASN A 371 -16.69 8.41 -9.12
N ALA A 372 -17.71 7.60 -9.39
CA ALA A 372 -17.54 6.23 -9.89
C ALA A 372 -16.78 6.11 -11.22
N LYS A 373 -16.64 7.20 -11.99
CA LYS A 373 -15.89 7.25 -13.23
C LYS A 373 -14.45 7.73 -13.05
N GLY A 374 -14.01 8.10 -11.84
CA GLY A 374 -12.67 8.61 -11.57
C GLY A 374 -12.51 10.13 -11.73
N PHE A 375 -13.61 10.89 -11.88
CA PHE A 375 -13.57 12.36 -11.91
C PHE A 375 -13.95 12.96 -10.56
N TYR A 376 -13.47 14.17 -10.28
CA TYR A 376 -13.85 14.93 -9.10
C TYR A 376 -14.14 16.39 -9.50
N GLN A 377 -14.86 17.09 -8.63
CA GLN A 377 -15.08 18.53 -8.77
C GLN A 377 -14.07 19.31 -7.95
N LEU A 378 -13.58 20.42 -8.49
CA LEU A 378 -12.73 21.38 -7.77
C LEU A 378 -13.57 22.52 -7.18
N PHE A 379 -13.18 22.94 -5.98
CA PHE A 379 -13.80 24.02 -5.22
C PHE A 379 -12.77 25.12 -4.97
N PRO A 380 -12.81 26.24 -5.71
CA PRO A 380 -11.84 27.33 -5.57
C PRO A 380 -11.74 27.93 -4.16
N ARG A 381 -10.52 28.14 -3.67
CA ARG A 381 -10.25 28.87 -2.41
C ARG A 381 -10.11 30.37 -2.65
N ALA A 382 -10.00 31.15 -1.56
CA ALA A 382 -9.75 32.59 -1.64
C ALA A 382 -8.54 32.95 -2.54
N SER A 383 -7.49 32.12 -2.56
CA SER A 383 -6.33 32.35 -3.41
C SER A 383 -6.66 32.31 -4.90
N TYR A 384 -7.55 31.43 -5.36
CA TYR A 384 -7.96 31.38 -6.77
C TYR A 384 -8.56 32.72 -7.23
N TYR A 385 -9.48 33.28 -6.44
CA TYR A 385 -10.14 34.54 -6.77
C TYR A 385 -9.18 35.73 -6.72
N ALA A 386 -8.27 35.75 -5.74
CA ALA A 386 -7.30 36.82 -5.61
C ALA A 386 -6.27 36.82 -6.77
N LEU A 387 -5.80 35.63 -7.17
CA LEU A 387 -4.87 35.49 -8.28
C LEU A 387 -5.53 35.76 -9.64
N LYS A 388 -6.81 35.41 -9.80
CA LYS A 388 -7.59 35.80 -10.98
C LYS A 388 -7.59 37.32 -11.19
N GLU A 389 -7.64 38.10 -10.12
CA GLU A 389 -7.54 39.56 -10.16
C GLU A 389 -6.10 40.03 -10.38
N ALA A 390 -5.12 39.40 -9.71
CA ALA A 390 -3.69 39.68 -9.89
C ALA A 390 -3.26 39.56 -11.36
N HIS A 391 -3.73 38.54 -12.07
CA HIS A 391 -3.36 38.28 -13.46
C HIS A 391 -4.07 39.14 -14.51
N GLN A 392 -4.91 40.11 -14.11
CA GLN A 392 -5.55 41.03 -15.06
C GLN A 392 -4.59 42.11 -15.60
N ILE A 393 -3.51 42.40 -14.88
CA ILE A 393 -2.49 43.35 -15.34
C ILE A 393 -1.36 42.60 -16.07
N ASN A 394 -0.97 43.10 -17.24
CA ASN A 394 0.21 42.64 -17.97
C ASN A 394 1.38 43.60 -17.69
N PRO A 395 2.49 43.12 -17.07
CA PRO A 395 3.68 43.94 -16.81
C PRO A 395 4.29 44.57 -18.07
N TYR A 396 4.15 43.93 -19.23
CA TYR A 396 4.69 44.42 -20.50
C TYR A 396 3.73 45.29 -21.30
N ALA A 397 2.52 45.57 -20.80
CA ALA A 397 1.60 46.47 -21.46
C ALA A 397 2.11 47.93 -21.49
N VAL A 398 1.76 48.66 -22.54
CA VAL A 398 2.17 50.06 -22.71
C VAL A 398 1.65 50.91 -21.55
N GLY A 399 2.55 51.64 -20.88
CA GLY A 399 2.23 52.52 -19.76
C GLY A 399 2.32 51.86 -18.38
N THR A 400 2.50 50.54 -18.30
CA THR A 400 2.73 49.84 -17.03
C THR A 400 4.11 50.18 -16.47
N ASN A 401 4.15 50.55 -15.19
CA ASN A 401 5.38 50.83 -14.44
C ASN A 401 5.20 50.38 -12.98
N LEU A 402 6.25 50.53 -12.14
CA LEU A 402 6.22 50.10 -10.74
C LEU A 402 5.01 50.62 -9.95
N GLN A 403 4.64 51.90 -10.13
CA GLN A 403 3.51 52.50 -9.42
C GLN A 403 2.19 51.86 -9.85
N THR A 404 2.01 51.58 -11.14
CA THR A 404 0.82 50.91 -11.67
C THR A 404 0.67 49.50 -11.10
N ILE A 405 1.76 48.72 -11.06
CA ILE A 405 1.75 47.38 -10.45
C ILE A 405 1.38 47.47 -8.96
N GLN A 406 2.00 48.38 -8.22
CA GLN A 406 1.73 48.56 -6.79
C GLN A 406 0.29 48.97 -6.51
N GLN A 407 -0.29 49.86 -7.33
CA GLN A 407 -1.68 50.27 -7.23
C GLN A 407 -2.64 49.11 -7.52
N HIS A 408 -2.38 48.33 -8.57
CA HIS A 408 -3.17 47.15 -8.92
C HIS A 408 -3.24 46.15 -7.76
N PHE A 409 -2.07 45.72 -7.25
CA PHE A 409 -2.00 44.73 -6.17
C PHE A 409 -2.53 45.27 -4.83
N SER A 410 -2.43 46.58 -4.57
CA SER A 410 -3.04 47.18 -3.37
C SER A 410 -4.57 47.24 -3.44
N GLY A 411 -5.14 47.16 -4.64
CA GLY A 411 -6.58 47.10 -4.88
C GLY A 411 -7.20 45.75 -4.54
N ILE A 412 -6.42 44.66 -4.65
CA ILE A 412 -6.91 43.28 -4.45
C ILE A 412 -7.33 43.06 -2.99
N GLN A 413 -8.63 42.90 -2.77
CA GLN A 413 -9.19 42.65 -1.43
C GLN A 413 -9.30 41.15 -1.15
N VAL A 414 -8.36 40.61 -0.38
CA VAL A 414 -8.38 39.19 0.03
C VAL A 414 -9.67 38.81 0.78
N VAL A 415 -10.26 39.74 1.54
CA VAL A 415 -11.53 39.51 2.25
C VAL A 415 -12.69 39.29 1.28
N GLU A 416 -12.74 40.01 0.15
CA GLU A 416 -13.77 39.78 -0.88
C GLU A 416 -13.57 38.42 -1.56
N SER A 417 -12.31 38.05 -1.81
CA SER A 417 -11.96 36.73 -2.35
C SER A 417 -12.40 35.60 -1.41
N LEU A 418 -12.23 35.78 -0.10
CA LEU A 418 -12.74 34.86 0.92
C LEU A 418 -14.27 34.78 0.91
N LEU A 419 -14.98 35.89 0.74
CA LEU A 419 -16.44 35.90 0.64
C LEU A 419 -16.95 35.14 -0.58
N LYS A 420 -16.25 35.23 -1.73
CA LYS A 420 -16.56 34.44 -2.93
C LYS A 420 -16.36 32.94 -2.65
N ALA A 421 -15.21 32.57 -2.09
CA ALA A 421 -14.88 31.18 -1.76
C ALA A 421 -15.78 30.54 -0.68
N ARG A 422 -16.53 31.32 0.10
CA ARG A 422 -17.50 30.76 1.07
C ARG A 422 -18.61 29.94 0.39
N GLY A 423 -19.02 30.31 -0.83
CA GLY A 423 -19.99 29.54 -1.59
C GLY A 423 -19.47 28.16 -1.93
N ASP A 424 -18.24 28.09 -2.45
CA ASP A 424 -17.57 26.83 -2.79
C ASP A 424 -17.24 26.00 -1.55
N LYS A 425 -16.80 26.64 -0.47
CA LYS A 425 -16.59 25.94 0.82
C LYS A 425 -17.90 25.36 1.36
N ALA A 426 -19.01 26.11 1.33
CA ALA A 426 -20.30 25.60 1.77
C ALA A 426 -20.81 24.46 0.86
N ALA A 427 -20.53 24.53 -0.44
CA ALA A 427 -20.84 23.44 -1.37
C ALA A 427 -19.98 22.19 -1.07
N LEU A 428 -18.66 22.35 -0.86
CA LEU A 428 -17.76 21.26 -0.46
C LEU A 428 -18.16 20.64 0.89
N GLU A 429 -18.50 21.45 1.88
CA GLU A 429 -19.01 20.97 3.18
C GLU A 429 -20.38 20.29 3.03
N GLY A 430 -21.20 20.73 2.06
CA GLY A 430 -22.44 20.08 1.64
C GLY A 430 -22.20 18.74 0.92
N GLU A 431 -21.09 18.59 0.20
CA GLU A 431 -20.66 17.30 -0.38
C GLU A 431 -20.02 16.39 0.68
N LYS A 432 -19.34 16.95 1.69
CA LYS A 432 -18.69 16.20 2.80
C LYS A 432 -19.64 15.85 3.96
N LEU A 433 -20.84 16.43 4.00
CA LEU A 433 -21.92 16.33 4.99
C LEU A 433 -21.57 15.78 6.39
N LYS A 434 -21.26 16.73 7.28
CA LYS A 434 -21.34 16.75 8.76
C LYS A 434 -20.31 15.88 9.51
N LYS A 435 -19.93 16.39 10.69
CA LYS A 435 -19.11 15.71 11.72
C LYS A 435 -19.54 14.26 12.01
N ILE A 436 -20.74 13.86 11.61
CA ILE A 436 -21.22 12.48 11.58
C ILE A 436 -21.80 12.24 10.18
N SER A 437 -21.33 11.21 9.49
CA SER A 437 -21.76 10.81 8.16
C SER A 437 -22.00 9.30 8.07
N LEU A 438 -22.75 8.88 7.04
CA LEU A 438 -22.91 7.47 6.72
C LEU A 438 -21.64 6.99 6.04
N SER A 439 -20.85 6.14 6.70
CA SER A 439 -19.62 5.59 6.13
C SER A 439 -19.88 4.40 5.22
N ARG A 440 -20.94 3.63 5.51
CA ARG A 440 -21.32 2.45 4.73
C ARG A 440 -22.81 2.24 4.73
N PHE A 441 -23.34 1.90 3.57
CA PHE A 441 -24.63 1.25 3.39
C PHE A 441 -24.45 0.14 2.37
N SER A 442 -24.48 -1.10 2.85
CA SER A 442 -24.41 -2.26 1.97
C SER A 442 -25.59 -3.20 2.18
N ALA A 443 -25.99 -3.86 1.10
CA ALA A 443 -26.92 -4.98 1.13
C ALA A 443 -26.33 -6.13 0.32
N GLN A 444 -26.30 -7.32 0.88
CA GLN A 444 -25.90 -8.54 0.22
C GLN A 444 -27.10 -9.48 0.19
N ASN A 445 -27.75 -9.56 -0.97
CA ASN A 445 -28.85 -10.47 -1.22
C ASN A 445 -28.34 -11.61 -2.09
N THR A 446 -28.41 -12.82 -1.56
CA THR A 446 -27.85 -14.02 -2.21
C THR A 446 -28.91 -15.09 -2.28
N THR A 447 -28.98 -15.84 -3.38
CA THR A 447 -29.76 -17.08 -3.46
C THR A 447 -28.84 -18.27 -3.63
N PHE A 448 -29.27 -19.42 -3.16
CA PHE A 448 -28.53 -20.67 -3.19
C PHE A 448 -29.42 -21.73 -3.80
N ASN A 449 -28.94 -22.38 -4.85
CA ASN A 449 -29.53 -23.60 -5.36
C ASN A 449 -28.49 -24.72 -5.26
N THR A 450 -28.77 -25.74 -4.45
CA THR A 450 -27.84 -26.83 -4.18
C THR A 450 -28.37 -28.17 -4.64
N GLY A 451 -27.47 -29.07 -4.99
CA GLY A 451 -27.79 -30.43 -5.38
C GLY A 451 -26.58 -31.33 -5.31
N GLY A 452 -26.78 -32.61 -5.56
CA GLY A 452 -25.71 -33.59 -5.57
C GLY A 452 -26.23 -35.02 -5.55
N SER A 453 -25.32 -35.97 -5.50
CA SER A 453 -25.64 -37.41 -5.45
C SER A 453 -24.65 -38.15 -4.57
N LEU A 454 -25.12 -39.21 -3.89
CA LEU A 454 -24.34 -39.99 -2.91
C LEU A 454 -23.80 -39.09 -1.78
N ILE A 455 -24.67 -38.24 -1.26
CA ILE A 455 -24.37 -37.26 -0.21
C ILE A 455 -25.29 -37.40 0.99
N SER A 456 -24.79 -37.00 2.16
CA SER A 456 -25.55 -37.01 3.41
C SER A 456 -26.55 -35.86 3.54
N THR A 457 -26.49 -34.86 2.66
CA THR A 457 -27.45 -33.75 2.64
C THR A 457 -28.82 -34.25 2.17
N PRO A 458 -29.90 -34.04 2.96
CA PRO A 458 -31.22 -34.58 2.62
C PRO A 458 -31.93 -33.74 1.55
N ASP A 459 -32.93 -34.31 0.86
CA ASP A 459 -33.76 -33.57 -0.09
C ASP A 459 -34.68 -32.53 0.59
N VAL A 460 -35.06 -32.77 1.85
CA VAL A 460 -35.97 -31.93 2.64
C VAL A 460 -35.42 -31.81 4.06
N ALA A 461 -35.50 -30.62 4.65
CA ALA A 461 -35.05 -30.39 6.02
C ALA A 461 -35.82 -31.23 7.04
N ASP A 462 -35.08 -31.88 7.94
CA ASP A 462 -35.62 -32.56 9.12
C ASP A 462 -35.62 -31.60 10.33
N PRO A 463 -36.79 -31.17 10.84
CA PRO A 463 -36.85 -30.28 12.00
C PRO A 463 -36.32 -30.90 13.30
N ASN A 464 -36.25 -32.24 13.39
CA ASN A 464 -35.86 -32.96 14.60
C ASN A 464 -34.36 -33.32 14.61
N ASN A 465 -33.66 -33.15 13.49
CA ASN A 465 -32.24 -33.42 13.36
C ASN A 465 -31.55 -32.33 12.52
N PRO A 466 -31.28 -31.14 13.10
CA PRO A 466 -30.72 -30.02 12.37
C PRO A 466 -29.27 -30.30 11.95
N VAL A 467 -29.07 -30.64 10.68
CA VAL A 467 -27.76 -30.75 10.02
C VAL A 467 -27.56 -29.61 9.02
N PHE A 468 -26.32 -29.30 8.66
CA PHE A 468 -26.00 -28.30 7.64
C PHE A 468 -25.05 -28.90 6.59
N PRO A 469 -25.32 -28.73 5.28
CA PRO A 469 -26.52 -28.13 4.69
C PRO A 469 -27.79 -28.89 5.09
N ASN A 470 -28.88 -28.19 5.38
CA ASN A 470 -30.08 -28.82 5.94
C ASN A 470 -31.00 -29.44 4.89
N GLN A 471 -30.87 -29.06 3.63
CA GLN A 471 -31.66 -29.59 2.51
C GLN A 471 -30.97 -29.30 1.17
N LEU A 472 -31.37 -30.01 0.11
CA LEU A 472 -31.09 -29.66 -1.28
C LEU A 472 -32.13 -28.68 -1.84
N GLY A 473 -31.83 -28.04 -2.97
CA GLY A 473 -32.72 -27.10 -3.64
C GLY A 473 -32.47 -25.65 -3.26
N PHE A 474 -33.54 -24.85 -3.20
CA PHE A 474 -33.44 -23.39 -3.13
C PHE A 474 -33.51 -22.83 -1.69
N ASP A 475 -32.68 -21.83 -1.41
CA ASP A 475 -32.76 -20.94 -0.25
C ASP A 475 -32.19 -19.54 -0.60
N HIS A 476 -32.24 -18.61 0.34
CA HIS A 476 -31.74 -17.24 0.16
C HIS A 476 -31.15 -16.65 1.45
N MET A 477 -30.31 -15.63 1.31
CA MET A 477 -29.69 -14.91 2.42
C MET A 477 -29.79 -13.41 2.21
N GLN A 478 -30.02 -12.67 3.29
CA GLN A 478 -30.09 -11.22 3.32
C GLN A 478 -29.20 -10.70 4.45
N SER A 479 -28.16 -9.93 4.09
CA SER A 479 -27.19 -9.36 5.02
C SER A 479 -27.00 -7.88 4.72
N PHE A 480 -27.21 -7.02 5.72
CA PHE A 480 -27.15 -5.56 5.57
C PHE A 480 -26.06 -4.99 6.45
N TYR A 481 -25.32 -4.00 5.95
CA TYR A 481 -24.25 -3.33 6.67
C TYR A 481 -24.54 -1.84 6.72
N VAL A 482 -24.50 -1.25 7.92
CA VAL A 482 -24.70 0.19 8.13
C VAL A 482 -23.54 0.72 8.95
N GLY A 483 -22.79 1.67 8.38
CA GLY A 483 -21.63 2.31 8.97
C GLY A 483 -21.88 3.78 9.27
N VAL A 484 -21.38 4.24 10.40
CA VAL A 484 -21.41 5.66 10.81
C VAL A 484 -19.99 6.11 11.10
N ALA A 485 -19.52 7.11 10.36
CA ALA A 485 -18.26 7.78 10.63
C ALA A 485 -18.49 9.08 11.41
N ALA A 486 -17.53 9.44 12.27
CA ALA A 486 -17.49 10.70 13.00
C ALA A 486 -16.13 11.38 12.85
N ASN A 487 -16.12 12.65 12.46
CA ASN A 487 -14.93 13.49 12.26
C ASN A 487 -15.17 14.86 12.92
N PRO A 488 -15.15 14.96 14.27
CA PRO A 488 -15.42 16.18 15.01
C PRO A 488 -14.35 17.28 14.82
N SER A 489 -13.12 16.91 14.48
CA SER A 489 -11.95 17.75 14.17
C SER A 489 -11.07 17.07 13.11
N SER A 490 -10.14 17.80 12.49
CA SER A 490 -9.20 17.30 11.47
C SER A 490 -8.24 16.21 11.99
N ASN A 491 -7.96 16.23 13.29
CA ASN A 491 -7.02 15.33 13.94
C ASN A 491 -7.68 14.16 14.69
N PHE A 492 -8.99 13.96 14.53
CA PHE A 492 -9.71 12.82 15.11
C PHE A 492 -10.75 12.27 14.15
N SER A 493 -10.71 10.96 13.92
CA SER A 493 -11.72 10.22 13.16
C SER A 493 -12.14 8.95 13.90
N ALA A 494 -13.39 8.53 13.70
CA ALA A 494 -13.91 7.25 14.19
C ALA A 494 -14.92 6.67 13.21
N ASP A 495 -14.98 5.34 13.13
CA ASP A 495 -15.91 4.59 12.29
C ASP A 495 -16.43 3.37 13.04
N ILE A 496 -17.73 3.10 12.91
CA ILE A 496 -18.35 1.88 13.42
C ILE A 496 -19.33 1.34 12.38
N GLU A 497 -19.22 0.05 12.10
CA GLU A 497 -20.11 -0.67 11.20
C GLU A 497 -20.93 -1.73 11.94
N PHE A 498 -22.22 -1.79 11.64
CA PHE A 498 -23.15 -2.79 12.14
C PHE A 498 -23.57 -3.73 11.02
N ASN A 499 -23.62 -5.02 11.29
CA ASN A 499 -24.27 -5.99 10.41
C ASN A 499 -25.64 -6.39 10.95
N ILE A 500 -26.62 -6.44 10.06
CA ILE A 500 -28.03 -6.71 10.35
C ILE A 500 -28.47 -7.86 9.41
N LEU A 501 -29.03 -8.92 9.99
CA LEU A 501 -29.42 -10.14 9.27
C LEU A 501 -30.92 -10.17 8.99
N GLY A 502 -31.29 -10.43 7.73
CA GLY A 502 -32.62 -10.88 7.32
C GLY A 502 -32.68 -12.41 7.36
N ASN A 503 -33.13 -13.07 6.28
CA ASN A 503 -33.06 -14.53 6.18
C ASN A 503 -31.59 -15.02 6.18
N VAL A 504 -31.32 -16.13 6.86
CA VAL A 504 -30.01 -16.79 6.90
C VAL A 504 -30.16 -18.14 6.22
N ALA A 505 -29.45 -18.34 5.12
CA ALA A 505 -29.53 -19.58 4.35
C ALA A 505 -28.97 -20.77 5.15
N LEU A 506 -29.66 -21.91 5.06
CA LEU A 506 -29.33 -23.14 5.78
C LEU A 506 -28.80 -24.25 4.85
N ASN A 507 -28.98 -24.09 3.54
CA ASN A 507 -28.53 -25.03 2.51
C ASN A 507 -27.17 -24.75 1.80
N PRO A 508 -26.36 -23.70 2.10
CA PRO A 508 -25.08 -23.54 1.41
C PRO A 508 -24.11 -24.71 1.68
N ILE A 509 -23.40 -25.19 0.66
CA ILE A 509 -22.44 -26.32 0.79
C ILE A 509 -21.20 -25.93 1.61
N ASP A 510 -20.87 -24.64 1.58
CA ASP A 510 -19.88 -24.00 2.45
C ASP A 510 -20.61 -23.47 3.69
N GLN A 511 -20.70 -24.33 4.71
CA GLN A 511 -21.55 -24.14 5.88
C GLN A 511 -21.07 -23.11 6.91
N ILE A 512 -19.82 -22.65 6.84
CA ILE A 512 -19.23 -21.67 7.75
C ILE A 512 -19.00 -20.35 7.01
N PHE A 513 -19.69 -19.30 7.45
CA PHE A 513 -19.70 -17.94 6.92
C PHE A 513 -20.27 -16.99 7.98
N TYR A 514 -20.02 -15.69 7.86
CA TYR A 514 -20.31 -14.73 8.93
C TYR A 514 -21.78 -14.69 9.38
N GLU A 515 -22.73 -14.76 8.44
CA GLU A 515 -24.16 -14.69 8.71
C GLU A 515 -24.72 -15.95 9.41
N ASN A 516 -23.98 -17.06 9.47
CA ASN A 516 -24.46 -18.30 10.05
C ASN A 516 -24.71 -18.23 11.57
N ARG A 517 -24.22 -17.20 12.25
CA ARG A 517 -24.55 -16.89 13.65
C ARG A 517 -26.03 -16.63 13.87
N GLY A 518 -26.76 -16.24 12.82
CA GLY A 518 -28.20 -16.03 12.87
C GLY A 518 -29.03 -17.30 12.65
N ARG A 519 -28.40 -18.48 12.59
CA ARG A 519 -29.10 -19.77 12.47
C ARG A 519 -29.94 -20.06 13.71
N PRO A 520 -31.06 -20.80 13.57
CA PRO A 520 -31.82 -21.27 14.72
C PRO A 520 -30.96 -22.14 15.65
N VAL A 521 -31.07 -21.94 16.96
CA VAL A 521 -30.37 -22.74 17.97
C VAL A 521 -31.39 -23.36 18.92
N GLU A 522 -31.27 -24.64 19.23
CA GLU A 522 -32.03 -25.26 20.32
C GLU A 522 -31.36 -24.99 21.67
N VAL A 523 -32.14 -24.51 22.63
CA VAL A 523 -31.69 -24.32 24.01
C VAL A 523 -32.53 -25.22 24.92
N THR A 524 -31.87 -26.06 25.71
CA THR A 524 -32.54 -26.91 26.69
C THR A 524 -33.00 -26.08 27.89
N GLY A 525 -34.31 -25.94 28.07
CA GLY A 525 -34.92 -25.27 29.22
C GLY A 525 -35.47 -26.26 30.25
N SER A 526 -35.87 -25.75 31.41
CA SER A 526 -36.48 -26.57 32.49
C SER A 526 -37.79 -27.27 32.09
N ASN A 527 -38.41 -26.84 30.99
CA ASN A 527 -39.67 -27.38 30.45
C ASN A 527 -39.51 -28.07 29.09
N GLY A 528 -38.28 -28.43 28.68
CA GLY A 528 -37.96 -29.03 27.39
C GLY A 528 -37.08 -28.15 26.49
N ASN A 529 -36.69 -28.66 25.32
CA ASN A 529 -35.93 -27.88 24.32
C ASN A 529 -36.81 -26.78 23.73
N VAL A 530 -36.25 -25.57 23.60
CA VAL A 530 -36.87 -24.40 22.95
C VAL A 530 -35.97 -23.97 21.79
N THR A 531 -36.53 -23.92 20.59
CA THR A 531 -35.82 -23.41 19.40
C THR A 531 -35.88 -21.88 19.37
N LEU A 532 -34.72 -21.23 19.45
CA LEU A 532 -34.58 -19.80 19.24
C LEU A 532 -34.38 -19.54 17.74
N GLY A 533 -35.45 -19.16 17.02
CA GLY A 533 -35.40 -18.95 15.57
C GLY A 533 -34.75 -17.64 15.09
N SER A 534 -34.41 -16.73 16.00
CA SER A 534 -33.73 -15.46 15.68
C SER A 534 -32.79 -15.06 16.80
N VAL A 535 -31.51 -15.35 16.61
CA VAL A 535 -30.40 -15.02 17.52
C VAL A 535 -29.39 -14.17 16.75
N ASP A 536 -28.66 -13.27 17.42
CA ASP A 536 -27.55 -12.49 16.86
C ASP A 536 -27.81 -11.78 15.52
N ARG A 537 -29.05 -11.32 15.33
CA ARG A 537 -29.50 -10.62 14.11
C ARG A 537 -28.84 -9.26 13.91
N VAL A 538 -28.29 -8.63 14.95
CA VAL A 538 -27.58 -7.35 14.89
C VAL A 538 -26.28 -7.47 15.67
N GLN A 539 -25.16 -7.12 15.05
CA GLN A 539 -23.83 -7.15 15.69
C GLN A 539 -22.95 -6.03 15.16
N VAL A 540 -22.07 -5.48 16.02
CA VAL A 540 -20.95 -4.63 15.55
C VAL A 540 -20.04 -5.49 14.68
N TYR A 541 -19.94 -5.14 13.40
CA TYR A 541 -19.14 -5.85 12.42
C TYR A 541 -17.65 -5.50 12.53
N LYS A 542 -17.34 -4.20 12.57
CA LYS A 542 -15.98 -3.68 12.82
C LYS A 542 -16.08 -2.26 13.36
N ALA A 543 -14.99 -1.79 13.96
CA ALA A 543 -14.84 -0.40 14.38
C ALA A 543 -13.37 0.02 14.29
N SER A 544 -13.15 1.33 14.14
CA SER A 544 -11.83 1.94 14.22
C SER A 544 -11.92 3.38 14.72
N TYR A 545 -10.82 3.88 15.27
CA TYR A 545 -10.65 5.30 15.55
C TYR A 545 -9.20 5.71 15.42
N HIS A 546 -8.96 6.94 15.01
CA HIS A 546 -7.64 7.52 14.88
C HIS A 546 -7.63 8.90 15.54
N TRP A 547 -6.70 9.11 16.45
CA TRP A 547 -6.46 10.38 17.12
C TRP A 547 -5.01 10.79 16.94
N ASP A 548 -4.79 11.77 16.05
CA ASP A 548 -3.53 12.47 15.95
C ASP A 548 -3.46 13.57 17.02
N HIS A 549 -2.78 13.28 18.12
CA HIS A 549 -2.51 14.25 19.16
C HIS A 549 -1.06 14.75 19.09
N LYS A 550 -0.82 15.97 19.57
CA LYS A 550 0.51 16.58 19.62
C LYS A 550 1.61 15.70 20.26
N LEU A 551 1.23 14.84 21.20
CA LEU A 551 2.16 13.98 21.95
C LEU A 551 2.11 12.50 21.54
N PHE A 552 1.11 12.09 20.75
CA PHE A 552 0.93 10.70 20.36
C PHE A 552 0.01 10.57 19.14
N ASP A 553 0.21 9.51 18.36
CA ASP A 553 -0.74 9.00 17.39
C ASP A 553 -1.43 7.77 17.98
N LEU A 554 -2.75 7.75 18.12
CA LEU A 554 -3.50 6.63 18.68
C LEU A 554 -4.44 6.02 17.64
N LYS A 555 -4.27 4.74 17.36
CA LYS A 555 -5.08 3.95 16.42
C LYS A 555 -5.78 2.82 17.16
N GLY A 556 -7.11 2.89 17.26
CA GLY A 556 -7.94 1.81 17.81
C GLY A 556 -8.57 0.96 16.72
N PHE A 557 -8.69 -0.33 16.98
CA PHE A 557 -9.20 -1.30 16.02
C PHE A 557 -10.03 -2.41 16.68
N TYR A 558 -11.11 -2.80 16.00
CA TYR A 558 -11.92 -3.98 16.27
C TYR A 558 -12.33 -4.60 14.93
N ARG A 559 -11.86 -5.81 14.63
CA ARG A 559 -11.99 -6.46 13.31
C ARG A 559 -11.50 -5.58 12.15
N THR A 560 -10.52 -4.71 12.45
CA THR A 560 -9.86 -3.80 11.49
C THR A 560 -8.36 -4.07 11.56
N GLY A 561 -7.76 -4.48 10.45
CA GLY A 561 -6.37 -4.94 10.43
C GLY A 561 -5.34 -3.88 10.88
N HIS A 562 -4.23 -4.35 11.43
CA HIS A 562 -3.05 -3.53 11.73
C HIS A 562 -1.79 -4.23 11.21
N TYR A 563 -0.75 -3.43 10.97
CA TYR A 563 0.54 -3.91 10.46
C TYR A 563 1.46 -4.41 11.57
N HIS A 564 2.57 -5.07 11.20
CA HIS A 564 3.55 -5.64 12.12
C HIS A 564 4.65 -4.65 12.52
N TRP A 565 5.36 -4.91 13.62
CA TRP A 565 6.55 -4.12 14.00
C TRP A 565 7.89 -4.64 13.44
N GLY A 566 7.88 -5.65 12.55
CA GLY A 566 9.10 -6.26 12.00
C GLY A 566 10.05 -5.27 11.32
N ASN A 567 9.52 -4.35 10.52
CA ASN A 567 10.31 -3.29 9.86
C ASN A 567 10.77 -2.19 10.84
N GLU A 568 10.27 -2.19 12.08
CA GLU A 568 10.58 -1.22 13.13
C GLU A 568 11.50 -1.81 14.23
N GLY A 569 12.17 -2.92 13.93
CA GLY A 569 13.13 -3.57 14.83
C GLY A 569 12.53 -4.63 15.77
N ASP A 570 11.30 -5.08 15.54
CA ASP A 570 10.78 -6.29 16.19
C ASP A 570 11.41 -7.55 15.59
N PHE A 571 12.69 -7.74 15.88
CA PHE A 571 13.50 -8.79 15.31
C PHE A 571 13.02 -10.20 15.69
N PHE A 572 12.21 -10.35 16.74
CA PHE A 572 11.68 -11.64 17.20
C PHE A 572 10.17 -11.82 16.92
N GLY A 573 9.53 -10.90 16.19
CA GLY A 573 8.14 -11.03 15.74
C GLY A 573 7.11 -11.10 16.88
N LEU A 574 7.27 -10.27 17.92
CA LEU A 574 6.32 -10.21 19.03
C LEU A 574 4.99 -9.54 18.68
N TYR A 575 4.98 -8.61 17.72
CA TYR A 575 3.78 -7.91 17.24
C TYR A 575 3.55 -8.21 15.75
N PRO A 576 2.81 -9.29 15.43
CA PRO A 576 2.54 -9.71 14.06
C PRO A 576 1.50 -8.84 13.37
N GLU A 577 1.49 -8.87 12.04
CA GLU A 577 0.43 -8.32 11.20
C GLU A 577 -0.88 -9.09 11.45
N ALA A 578 -1.98 -8.35 11.49
CA ALA A 578 -3.30 -8.88 11.79
C ALA A 578 -4.33 -8.58 10.68
N ASN A 579 -3.92 -8.76 9.42
CA ASN A 579 -4.78 -8.69 8.24
C ASN A 579 -5.24 -10.10 7.83
N TYR A 580 -6.47 -10.48 8.19
CA TYR A 580 -6.97 -11.84 7.99
C TYR A 580 -7.87 -12.03 6.75
N GLY A 581 -8.23 -10.95 6.05
CA GLY A 581 -9.14 -11.01 4.90
C GLY A 581 -10.46 -11.73 5.24
N PRO A 582 -10.98 -12.62 4.38
CA PRO A 582 -12.26 -13.29 4.60
C PRO A 582 -12.24 -14.29 5.77
N ASN A 583 -11.08 -14.67 6.31
CA ASN A 583 -11.00 -15.68 7.36
C ASN A 583 -11.70 -15.24 8.66
N ILE A 584 -11.62 -13.96 9.03
CA ILE A 584 -12.35 -13.43 10.21
C ILE A 584 -13.87 -13.52 10.07
N ASP A 585 -14.38 -13.50 8.84
CA ASP A 585 -15.80 -13.68 8.55
C ASP A 585 -16.17 -15.16 8.59
N ILE A 586 -15.35 -16.02 7.99
CA ILE A 586 -15.55 -17.48 8.00
C ILE A 586 -15.70 -17.98 9.43
N TYR A 587 -14.81 -17.62 10.35
CA TYR A 587 -14.85 -18.13 11.72
C TYR A 587 -15.46 -17.17 12.74
N ASN A 588 -16.07 -16.08 12.30
CA ASN A 588 -16.66 -15.05 13.18
C ASN A 588 -15.67 -14.60 14.28
N GLY A 589 -14.41 -14.38 13.89
CA GLY A 589 -13.33 -14.02 14.80
C GLY A 589 -13.42 -12.57 15.26
N ILE A 590 -13.13 -12.28 16.53
CA ILE A 590 -13.23 -10.91 17.06
C ILE A 590 -11.93 -10.11 16.87
N ALA A 591 -10.84 -10.78 16.48
CA ALA A 591 -9.54 -10.20 16.25
C ALA A 591 -9.45 -9.45 14.91
N PRO A 592 -8.56 -8.46 14.79
CA PRO A 592 -7.80 -7.84 15.89
C PRO A 592 -8.70 -6.92 16.74
N PHE A 593 -8.43 -6.84 18.05
CA PHE A 593 -9.15 -6.00 19.00
C PHE A 593 -8.19 -5.37 20.02
N GLY A 594 -8.04 -4.05 19.93
CA GLY A 594 -7.16 -3.27 20.80
C GLY A 594 -6.88 -1.86 20.28
N PHE A 595 -5.75 -1.31 20.69
CA PHE A 595 -5.20 -0.08 20.14
C PHE A 595 -3.67 -0.13 20.08
N GLU A 596 -3.11 0.66 19.18
CA GLU A 596 -1.70 1.03 19.10
C GLU A 596 -1.55 2.54 19.34
N MET A 597 -0.56 2.93 20.14
CA MET A 597 -0.20 4.32 20.39
C MET A 597 1.27 4.55 20.08
N THR A 598 1.58 5.45 19.16
CA THR A 598 2.93 5.89 18.82
C THR A 598 3.20 7.24 19.48
N GLY A 599 4.27 7.38 20.27
CA GLY A 599 4.63 8.65 20.89
C GLY A 599 5.17 9.65 19.86
N LYS A 600 4.95 10.95 20.12
CA LYS A 600 5.50 12.07 19.33
C LYS A 600 6.36 12.98 20.21
N GLN A 601 7.17 13.84 19.60
CA GLN A 601 8.04 14.80 20.29
C GLN A 601 8.98 14.10 21.29
N LYS A 602 8.96 14.48 22.58
CA LYS A 602 9.77 13.86 23.63
C LYS A 602 9.49 12.36 23.87
N PHE A 603 8.43 11.81 23.26
CA PHE A 603 8.06 10.39 23.34
C PHE A 603 8.22 9.66 22.00
N SER A 604 8.87 10.27 20.99
CA SER A 604 9.05 9.68 19.64
C SER A 604 9.64 8.27 19.64
N ASP A 605 10.45 7.96 20.64
CA ASP A 605 11.14 6.67 20.76
C ASP A 605 10.23 5.55 21.31
N PHE A 606 8.97 5.83 21.69
CA PHE A 606 8.08 4.86 22.34
C PHE A 606 6.86 4.49 21.49
N LYS A 607 6.50 3.20 21.47
CA LYS A 607 5.17 2.71 21.05
C LYS A 607 4.56 1.78 22.09
N LEU A 608 3.24 1.79 22.19
CA LEU A 608 2.44 0.93 23.06
C LEU A 608 1.38 0.21 22.23
N ALA A 609 1.21 -1.10 22.41
CA ALA A 609 0.04 -1.82 21.94
C ALA A 609 -0.66 -2.47 23.14
N PHE A 610 -2.00 -2.42 23.17
CA PHE A 610 -2.79 -2.99 24.25
C PHE A 610 -4.15 -3.44 23.72
N GLY A 611 -4.58 -4.64 24.10
CA GLY A 611 -5.89 -5.11 23.69
C GLY A 611 -6.26 -6.47 24.23
N PRO A 612 -7.56 -6.82 24.22
CA PRO A 612 -8.03 -8.15 24.57
C PRO A 612 -7.53 -9.23 23.61
N GLN A 613 -7.37 -8.90 22.32
CA GLN A 613 -6.90 -9.85 21.33
C GLN A 613 -6.24 -9.10 20.16
N LEU A 614 -5.00 -8.66 20.36
CA LEU A 614 -4.25 -7.87 19.38
C LEU A 614 -4.13 -8.60 18.02
N TRP A 615 -3.89 -9.91 18.02
CA TRP A 615 -3.96 -10.77 16.83
C TRP A 615 -4.79 -12.02 17.13
N TRP A 616 -5.17 -12.79 16.12
CA TRP A 616 -6.02 -13.97 16.28
C TRP A 616 -5.36 -15.00 17.19
N GLY A 617 -6.04 -15.34 18.30
CA GLY A 617 -5.54 -16.28 19.29
C GLY A 617 -4.54 -15.67 20.28
N ALA A 618 -4.26 -14.36 20.20
CA ALA A 618 -3.52 -13.65 21.23
C ALA A 618 -4.26 -13.70 22.57
N ASN A 619 -3.49 -13.83 23.66
CA ASN A 619 -3.96 -13.53 24.99
C ASN A 619 -4.18 -12.01 25.14
N PRO A 620 -5.04 -11.55 26.06
CA PRO A 620 -5.10 -10.15 26.45
C PRO A 620 -3.71 -9.67 26.88
N ALA A 621 -3.15 -8.69 26.17
CA ALA A 621 -1.73 -8.38 26.26
C ALA A 621 -1.43 -6.88 26.22
N VAL A 622 -0.25 -6.54 26.75
CA VAL A 622 0.38 -5.23 26.61
C VAL A 622 1.78 -5.40 26.01
N LEU A 623 2.12 -4.55 25.04
CA LEU A 623 3.45 -4.46 24.45
C LEU A 623 3.97 -3.03 24.54
N LEU A 624 5.19 -2.85 25.01
CA LEU A 624 5.91 -1.58 25.01
C LEU A 624 7.17 -1.72 24.18
N LYS A 625 7.30 -0.89 23.14
CA LYS A 625 8.49 -0.79 22.30
C LYS A 625 9.23 0.51 22.58
N TYR A 626 10.55 0.42 22.66
CA TYR A 626 11.46 1.56 22.70
C TYR A 626 12.51 1.43 21.60
N SER A 627 12.65 2.44 20.74
CA SER A 627 13.60 2.45 19.62
C SER A 627 14.42 3.72 19.61
N LYS A 628 15.75 3.61 19.45
CA LYS A 628 16.64 4.77 19.38
C LYS A 628 17.87 4.53 18.54
N SER A 629 18.25 5.54 17.76
CA SER A 629 19.48 5.55 16.97
C SER A 629 20.60 6.30 17.69
N ILE A 630 21.75 5.65 17.90
CA ILE A 630 22.94 6.23 18.56
C ILE A 630 24.18 5.84 17.74
N ALA A 631 24.95 6.82 17.28
CA ALA A 631 26.23 6.60 16.57
C ALA A 631 26.16 5.55 15.43
N LYS A 632 25.12 5.65 14.58
CA LYS A 632 24.81 4.72 13.46
C LYS A 632 24.37 3.31 13.86
N PHE A 633 24.11 3.06 15.14
CA PHE A 633 23.43 1.85 15.61
C PHE A 633 21.97 2.16 15.88
N ASN A 634 21.08 1.26 15.46
CA ASN A 634 19.68 1.29 15.82
C ASN A 634 19.44 0.26 16.91
N PHE A 635 18.91 0.71 18.05
CA PHE A 635 18.56 -0.14 19.19
C PHE A 635 17.06 -0.20 19.31
N THR A 636 16.50 -1.41 19.41
CA THR A 636 15.07 -1.63 19.69
C THR A 636 14.92 -2.60 20.85
N GLY A 637 14.09 -2.25 21.82
CA GLY A 637 13.68 -3.13 22.91
C GLY A 637 12.18 -3.27 22.97
N ILE A 638 11.66 -4.49 23.14
CA ILE A 638 10.22 -4.75 23.25
C ILE A 638 9.94 -5.59 24.49
N TYR A 639 9.06 -5.08 25.35
CA TYR A 639 8.47 -5.81 26.46
C TYR A 639 7.07 -6.26 26.08
N HIS A 640 6.72 -7.52 26.32
CA HIS A 640 5.41 -8.09 26.09
C HIS A 640 4.95 -8.87 27.33
N GLU A 641 3.70 -8.68 27.74
CA GLU A 641 3.11 -9.41 28.86
C GLU A 641 1.66 -9.79 28.59
N ASP A 642 1.38 -11.10 28.70
CA ASP A 642 0.02 -11.63 28.75
C ASP A 642 -0.60 -11.35 30.12
N LEU A 643 -1.65 -10.53 30.14
CA LEU A 643 -2.37 -10.15 31.35
C LEU A 643 -3.30 -11.27 31.83
N ALA A 644 -3.92 -11.98 30.89
CA ALA A 644 -4.81 -13.11 31.14
C ALA A 644 -4.60 -14.23 30.10
N GLN A 645 -5.11 -15.42 30.37
CA GLN A 645 -5.18 -16.49 29.36
C GLN A 645 -6.53 -16.39 28.65
N LEU A 646 -6.52 -16.48 27.32
CA LEU A 646 -7.75 -16.46 26.51
C LEU A 646 -8.67 -17.61 26.92
N GLY A 647 -9.97 -17.32 27.09
CA GLY A 647 -10.99 -18.35 27.34
C GLY A 647 -11.39 -19.10 26.07
N LEU A 648 -11.88 -20.33 26.21
CA LEU A 648 -12.35 -21.18 25.09
C LEU A 648 -13.53 -20.59 24.28
N THR A 649 -14.16 -19.51 24.76
CA THR A 649 -15.40 -18.94 24.18
C THR A 649 -15.23 -17.56 23.53
N GLU A 650 -14.03 -16.98 23.51
CA GLU A 650 -13.84 -15.57 23.11
C GLU A 650 -13.69 -15.37 21.59
N SER A 651 -13.08 -16.32 20.88
CA SER A 651 -13.07 -16.37 19.42
C SER A 651 -13.26 -17.82 18.99
N SER A 652 -14.26 -18.08 18.14
CA SER A 652 -14.45 -19.42 17.58
C SER A 652 -13.17 -19.86 16.88
N PHE A 653 -12.74 -21.10 17.13
CA PHE A 653 -11.58 -21.73 16.52
C PHE A 653 -10.17 -21.16 16.84
N ALA A 654 -10.02 -20.35 17.89
CA ALA A 654 -8.70 -19.96 18.39
C ALA A 654 -8.16 -20.98 19.42
N ILE A 655 -6.94 -21.48 19.24
CA ILE A 655 -6.28 -22.40 20.20
C ILE A 655 -5.59 -21.57 21.30
N PRO A 656 -6.02 -21.66 22.58
CA PRO A 656 -5.41 -20.90 23.67
C PRO A 656 -3.92 -21.19 23.81
N GLN A 657 -3.13 -20.14 23.97
CA GLN A 657 -1.69 -20.25 24.23
C GLN A 657 -1.39 -20.11 25.72
N PRO A 658 -0.39 -20.83 26.27
CA PRO A 658 0.07 -20.61 27.63
C PRO A 658 0.48 -19.15 27.84
N LYS A 659 0.10 -18.57 28.99
CA LYS A 659 0.53 -17.22 29.36
C LYS A 659 2.04 -17.10 29.32
N THR A 660 2.53 -15.97 28.82
CA THR A 660 3.95 -15.69 28.77
C THR A 660 4.27 -14.21 28.99
N ARG A 661 5.51 -13.95 29.40
CA ARG A 661 6.15 -12.63 29.44
C ARG A 661 7.42 -12.70 28.63
N ARG A 662 7.70 -11.67 27.84
CA ARG A 662 8.84 -11.61 26.92
C ARG A 662 9.52 -10.25 26.98
N LEU A 663 10.84 -10.26 26.86
CA LEU A 663 11.68 -9.09 26.66
C LEU A 663 12.65 -9.38 25.53
N THR A 664 12.69 -8.52 24.52
CA THR A 664 13.63 -8.62 23.41
C THR A 664 14.50 -7.37 23.33
N LEU A 665 15.73 -7.58 22.88
CA LEU A 665 16.67 -6.51 22.53
C LEU A 665 17.21 -6.80 21.14
N HIS A 666 17.24 -5.80 20.28
CA HIS A 666 17.74 -5.86 18.92
C HIS A 666 18.69 -4.70 18.66
N LEU A 667 19.79 -5.03 17.98
CA LEU A 667 20.81 -4.11 17.50
C LEU A 667 20.93 -4.27 15.99
N ASN A 668 20.80 -3.18 15.25
CA ASN A 668 21.08 -3.11 13.83
C ASN A 668 22.21 -2.11 13.54
N ARG A 669 23.08 -2.46 12.59
CA ARG A 669 24.06 -1.54 12.02
C ARG A 669 24.36 -1.86 10.55
N GLU A 670 24.39 -0.82 9.74
CA GLU A 670 24.77 -0.88 8.34
C GLU A 670 26.22 -0.40 8.12
N PHE A 671 26.94 -1.09 7.25
CA PHE A 671 28.33 -0.85 6.82
C PHE A 671 28.37 -0.79 5.29
N GLY A 672 27.91 0.34 4.73
CA GLY A 672 27.76 0.49 3.28
C GLY A 672 26.77 -0.52 2.73
N LYS A 673 27.28 -1.51 1.97
CA LYS A 673 26.48 -2.59 1.39
C LYS A 673 26.18 -3.75 2.37
N SER A 674 26.81 -3.80 3.53
CA SER A 674 26.66 -4.94 4.47
C SER A 674 25.88 -4.52 5.72
N GLY A 675 24.89 -5.31 6.12
CA GLY A 675 24.12 -5.09 7.35
C GLY A 675 24.35 -6.18 8.38
N VAL A 676 24.35 -5.79 9.66
CA VAL A 676 24.46 -6.71 10.80
C VAL A 676 23.30 -6.45 11.74
N ASN A 677 22.53 -7.50 12.01
CA ASN A 677 21.46 -7.52 12.99
C ASN A 677 21.79 -8.59 14.04
N ALA A 678 21.72 -8.23 15.31
CA ALA A 678 21.90 -9.16 16.42
C ALA A 678 20.84 -8.87 17.49
N GLY A 679 20.32 -9.90 18.13
CA GLY A 679 19.35 -9.72 19.19
C GLY A 679 19.30 -10.88 20.17
N GLY A 680 18.74 -10.60 21.34
CA GLY A 680 18.46 -11.57 22.39
C GLY A 680 16.99 -11.51 22.82
N ILE A 681 16.45 -12.65 23.22
CA ILE A 681 15.13 -12.78 23.81
C ILE A 681 15.23 -13.45 25.18
N TRP A 682 14.42 -12.98 26.10
CA TRP A 682 14.06 -13.68 27.32
C TRP A 682 12.54 -13.84 27.34
N ALA A 683 12.04 -15.06 27.47
CA ALA A 683 10.60 -15.35 27.42
C ALA A 683 10.20 -16.54 28.30
N GLY A 684 8.91 -16.82 28.44
CA GLY A 684 8.42 -18.07 29.03
C GLY A 684 8.12 -18.02 30.54
N GLN A 685 8.01 -16.85 31.17
CA GLN A 685 7.38 -16.77 32.51
C GLN A 685 5.85 -16.70 32.39
N PRO A 686 5.05 -17.47 33.17
CA PRO A 686 5.42 -18.27 34.34
C PRO A 686 5.60 -19.78 34.05
N LEU A 687 6.07 -20.18 32.86
CA LEU A 687 6.23 -21.61 32.51
C LEU A 687 7.41 -22.29 33.22
N GLN A 688 8.30 -21.52 33.85
CA GLN A 688 9.40 -22.05 34.65
C GLN A 688 8.88 -22.96 35.78
N GLY A 689 9.48 -24.14 35.92
CA GLY A 689 9.06 -25.19 36.86
C GLY A 689 7.90 -26.05 36.37
N ARG A 690 7.31 -25.77 35.20
CA ARG A 690 6.36 -26.71 34.58
C ARG A 690 7.09 -27.96 34.13
N GLU A 691 6.53 -29.10 34.47
CA GLU A 691 7.05 -30.39 34.06
C GLU A 691 6.68 -30.69 32.60
N PHE A 692 7.58 -31.38 31.89
CA PHE A 692 7.34 -31.88 30.54
C PHE A 692 8.00 -33.25 30.36
N GLN A 693 7.52 -34.01 29.38
CA GLN A 693 8.09 -35.30 29.01
C GLN A 693 9.10 -35.14 27.88
N VAL A 694 10.13 -35.97 27.90
CA VAL A 694 11.04 -36.19 26.77
C VAL A 694 11.27 -37.68 26.58
N VAL A 695 11.55 -38.07 25.35
CA VAL A 695 11.76 -39.47 25.00
C VAL A 695 13.16 -39.64 24.41
N ARG A 696 13.79 -40.76 24.72
CA ARG A 696 15.06 -41.20 24.11
C ARG A 696 14.93 -42.65 23.67
N GLY A 697 15.60 -43.01 22.58
CA GLY A 697 15.51 -44.34 21.97
C GLY A 697 14.96 -44.28 20.55
N GLU A 698 14.60 -45.43 20.03
CA GLU A 698 14.07 -45.64 18.67
C GLU A 698 12.71 -46.34 18.76
N GLU A 699 12.01 -46.42 17.63
CA GLU A 699 10.70 -47.07 17.50
C GLU A 699 10.68 -48.45 18.18
N GLY A 700 9.71 -48.67 19.07
CA GLY A 700 9.59 -49.91 19.86
C GLY A 700 10.52 -50.05 21.08
N ASN A 701 11.44 -49.11 21.34
CA ASN A 701 12.32 -49.12 22.53
C ASN A 701 12.58 -47.72 23.08
N TYR A 702 11.52 -47.06 23.53
CA TYR A 702 11.57 -45.72 24.09
C TYR A 702 11.72 -45.73 25.62
N THR A 703 12.55 -44.83 26.13
CA THR A 703 12.60 -44.47 27.56
C THR A 703 12.01 -43.07 27.75
N VAL A 704 10.99 -42.96 28.59
CA VAL A 704 10.32 -41.70 28.92
C VAL A 704 10.98 -41.07 30.15
N TYR A 705 11.42 -39.83 30.01
CA TYR A 705 11.94 -39.01 31.10
C TYR A 705 11.00 -37.84 31.37
N LYS A 706 11.08 -37.32 32.59
CA LYS A 706 10.38 -36.13 33.03
C LYS A 706 11.42 -35.09 33.43
N ASP A 707 11.32 -33.90 32.87
CA ASP A 707 12.16 -32.75 33.22
C ASP A 707 11.26 -31.53 33.49
N GLU A 708 11.86 -30.44 33.95
CA GLU A 708 11.18 -29.18 34.26
C GLU A 708 11.80 -28.01 33.49
N ILE A 709 10.98 -27.02 33.16
CA ILE A 709 11.47 -25.79 32.51
C ILE A 709 12.37 -25.01 33.48
N LYS A 710 13.62 -24.81 33.08
CA LYS A 710 14.66 -24.10 33.85
C LYS A 710 14.81 -22.67 33.36
N ALA A 711 15.39 -21.81 34.19
CA ALA A 711 15.61 -20.40 33.83
C ALA A 711 16.46 -20.21 32.55
N GLN A 712 17.34 -21.16 32.22
CA GLN A 712 18.14 -21.12 30.99
C GLN A 712 17.30 -21.35 29.73
N ASP A 713 16.17 -22.05 29.83
CA ASP A 713 15.28 -22.37 28.70
C ASP A 713 14.47 -21.14 28.23
N ASN A 714 14.51 -20.07 29.01
CA ASN A 714 13.85 -18.80 28.73
C ASN A 714 14.65 -17.93 27.75
N PHE A 715 15.94 -18.20 27.56
CA PHE A 715 16.82 -17.34 26.76
C PHE A 715 16.98 -17.85 25.33
N GLY A 716 17.10 -16.90 24.40
CA GLY A 716 17.44 -17.17 23.01
C GLY A 716 18.21 -16.01 22.39
N GLY A 717 18.84 -16.28 21.26
CA GLY A 717 19.61 -15.30 20.51
C GLY A 717 19.48 -15.51 19.01
N LYS A 718 19.57 -14.43 18.24
CA LYS A 718 19.49 -14.44 16.79
C LYS A 718 20.49 -13.47 16.18
N ILE A 719 21.09 -13.84 15.05
CA ILE A 719 21.95 -12.98 14.24
C ILE A 719 21.53 -13.08 12.78
N LYS A 720 21.55 -11.95 12.05
CA LYS A 720 21.29 -11.87 10.62
C LYS A 720 22.29 -10.93 9.96
N LEU A 721 22.99 -11.43 8.95
CA LEU A 721 23.94 -10.72 8.13
C LEU A 721 23.35 -10.53 6.73
N THR A 722 23.51 -9.35 6.15
CA THR A 722 23.04 -9.02 4.81
C THR A 722 24.14 -8.38 3.98
N TYR A 723 24.12 -8.59 2.67
CA TYR A 723 24.94 -7.91 1.69
C TYR A 723 24.05 -7.50 0.51
N LYS A 724 24.04 -6.19 0.19
CA LYS A 724 23.25 -5.56 -0.88
C LYS A 724 24.15 -5.06 -1.99
N GLY A 725 24.40 -5.90 -3.00
CA GLY A 725 25.29 -5.61 -4.12
C GLY A 725 24.60 -5.02 -5.35
N GLY A 726 23.29 -4.77 -5.31
CA GLY A 726 22.48 -4.39 -6.46
C GLY A 726 22.02 -5.64 -7.22
N ARG A 727 22.81 -6.08 -8.21
CA ARG A 727 22.53 -7.31 -8.97
C ARG A 727 22.64 -8.59 -8.14
N PHE A 728 23.57 -8.61 -7.18
CA PHE A 728 23.76 -9.74 -6.28
C PHE A 728 23.46 -9.31 -4.85
N ASN A 729 22.55 -10.02 -4.18
CA ASN A 729 22.29 -9.83 -2.76
C ASN A 729 22.44 -11.16 -2.05
N TRP A 730 22.86 -11.14 -0.79
CA TRP A 730 23.05 -12.35 0.01
C TRP A 730 22.71 -12.10 1.48
N TYR A 731 22.18 -13.11 2.15
CA TYR A 731 22.00 -13.07 3.58
C TYR A 731 22.32 -14.42 4.23
N ALA A 732 22.66 -14.36 5.51
CA ALA A 732 22.66 -15.51 6.39
C ALA A 732 22.04 -15.13 7.74
N GLN A 733 21.30 -16.05 8.33
CA GLN A 733 20.67 -15.89 9.63
C GLN A 733 20.86 -17.17 10.45
N SER A 734 21.02 -17.02 11.76
CA SER A 734 21.01 -18.15 12.68
C SER A 734 20.35 -17.76 13.99
N ALA A 735 19.60 -18.69 14.57
CA ALA A 735 18.99 -18.54 15.87
C ALA A 735 19.26 -19.76 16.75
N ALA A 736 19.36 -19.51 18.06
CA ALA A 736 19.41 -20.51 19.12
C ALA A 736 18.39 -20.09 20.18
N MET A 737 17.34 -20.88 20.35
CA MET A 737 16.16 -20.53 21.15
C MET A 737 15.91 -21.61 22.19
N GLY A 738 15.96 -21.23 23.48
CA GLY A 738 15.61 -22.12 24.60
C GLY A 738 14.17 -22.65 24.51
N LEU A 739 13.83 -23.65 25.32
CA LEU A 739 12.58 -24.44 25.17
C LEU A 739 11.31 -23.57 25.14
N VAL A 740 11.27 -22.50 25.94
CA VAL A 740 10.13 -21.59 26.06
C VAL A 740 10.46 -20.16 25.60
N ALA A 741 11.59 -19.99 24.91
CA ALA A 741 12.01 -18.73 24.31
C ALA A 741 11.18 -18.41 23.04
N GLN A 742 9.86 -18.37 23.16
CA GLN A 742 8.93 -18.27 22.04
C GLN A 742 8.84 -16.82 21.51
N GLY A 743 9.22 -16.62 20.25
CA GLY A 743 8.94 -15.41 19.46
C GLY A 743 7.75 -15.62 18.51
N GLY A 744 7.79 -14.93 17.38
CA GLY A 744 6.88 -15.10 16.24
C GLY A 744 7.63 -15.14 14.90
N ALA A 745 6.94 -15.59 13.86
CA ALA A 745 7.52 -15.81 12.54
C ALA A 745 8.07 -14.51 11.93
N ASP A 746 9.14 -14.62 11.12
CA ASP A 746 9.70 -13.47 10.39
C ASP A 746 8.73 -13.01 9.30
N GLN A 747 8.10 -11.84 9.52
CA GLN A 747 7.17 -11.24 8.57
C GLN A 747 7.86 -10.36 7.52
N THR A 748 9.14 -10.05 7.71
CA THR A 748 9.87 -9.15 6.80
C THR A 748 10.20 -9.82 5.48
N ILE A 749 10.33 -9.02 4.42
CA ILE A 749 10.90 -9.45 3.14
C ILE A 749 12.37 -9.05 3.14
N THR A 750 13.28 -10.03 3.04
CA THR A 750 14.72 -9.75 3.09
C THR A 750 15.22 -9.20 1.75
N PHE A 751 14.96 -9.91 0.65
CA PHE A 751 15.31 -9.47 -0.72
C PHE A 751 14.30 -9.87 -1.79
N THR A 752 13.51 -10.94 -1.56
CA THR A 752 12.58 -11.50 -2.55
C THR A 752 11.54 -12.37 -1.83
N GLY A 753 10.54 -12.86 -2.57
CA GLY A 753 9.38 -13.61 -2.06
C GLY A 753 9.63 -15.05 -1.59
N TRP A 754 10.77 -15.34 -0.95
CA TRP A 754 11.04 -16.68 -0.39
C TRP A 754 9.99 -17.11 0.64
N ARG A 755 9.57 -18.38 0.54
CA ARG A 755 8.65 -19.04 1.49
C ARG A 755 9.38 -19.68 2.67
N LEU A 756 10.64 -20.06 2.53
CA LEU A 756 11.44 -20.57 3.65
C LEU A 756 11.90 -19.40 4.54
N LYS A 757 11.30 -19.29 5.72
CA LYS A 757 11.58 -18.28 6.73
C LYS A 757 11.74 -18.90 8.12
N ASP A 758 12.33 -18.14 9.03
CA ASP A 758 12.41 -18.51 10.45
C ASP A 758 11.01 -18.49 11.09
N SER A 759 10.65 -19.61 11.74
CA SER A 759 9.37 -19.74 12.44
C SER A 759 9.28 -18.87 13.70
N GLY A 760 10.43 -18.41 14.24
CA GLY A 760 10.52 -17.68 15.50
C GLY A 760 10.13 -18.49 16.73
N SER A 761 9.91 -19.80 16.60
CA SER A 761 9.50 -20.66 17.70
C SER A 761 10.60 -20.83 18.76
N GLY A 762 10.20 -21.16 19.98
CA GLY A 762 11.12 -21.68 20.99
C GLY A 762 11.62 -23.08 20.62
N ASN A 763 12.49 -23.65 21.46
CA ASN A 763 13.00 -25.01 21.31
C ASN A 763 13.62 -25.27 19.92
N GLN A 764 14.60 -24.47 19.49
CA GLN A 764 15.24 -24.68 18.19
C GLN A 764 16.65 -24.10 18.06
N TYR A 765 17.44 -24.75 17.22
CA TYR A 765 18.57 -24.17 16.49
C TYR A 765 18.18 -24.06 15.02
N ASN A 766 18.50 -22.94 14.38
CA ASN A 766 18.35 -22.82 12.94
C ASN A 766 19.50 -22.05 12.26
N PHE A 767 19.64 -22.31 10.98
CA PHE A 767 20.51 -21.60 10.06
C PHE A 767 19.80 -21.42 8.72
N LEU A 768 19.71 -20.19 8.25
CA LEU A 768 19.12 -19.81 6.97
C LEU A 768 20.15 -19.06 6.14
N THR A 769 20.16 -19.29 4.84
CA THR A 769 20.93 -18.45 3.91
C THR A 769 20.31 -18.47 2.53
N GLY A 770 20.37 -17.34 1.84
CA GLY A 770 19.91 -17.24 0.48
C GLY A 770 20.62 -16.11 -0.26
N ALA A 771 20.55 -16.16 -1.58
CA ALA A 771 21.13 -15.15 -2.45
C ALA A 771 20.16 -14.82 -3.58
N THR A 772 20.16 -13.58 -4.06
CA THR A 772 19.47 -13.21 -5.29
C THR A 772 20.49 -12.76 -6.33
N TYR A 773 20.28 -13.14 -7.59
CA TYR A 773 21.10 -12.70 -8.70
C TYR A 773 20.22 -12.25 -9.87
N LEU A 774 20.35 -10.99 -10.26
CA LEU A 774 19.57 -10.33 -11.31
C LEU A 774 20.36 -10.29 -12.64
N ILE A 775 19.72 -10.77 -13.71
CA ILE A 775 20.24 -10.84 -15.08
C ILE A 775 19.18 -10.21 -16.02
N GLY A 776 19.30 -8.92 -16.31
CA GLY A 776 18.23 -8.17 -16.97
C GLY A 776 16.98 -8.18 -16.09
N ASP A 777 15.86 -8.63 -16.64
CA ASP A 777 14.56 -8.74 -15.94
C ASP A 777 14.38 -10.09 -15.22
N PHE A 778 15.37 -10.99 -15.30
CA PHE A 778 15.34 -12.31 -14.67
C PHE A 778 16.11 -12.36 -13.36
N GLN A 779 15.47 -12.77 -12.28
CA GLN A 779 16.08 -13.02 -10.98
C GLN A 779 16.12 -14.53 -10.68
N VAL A 780 17.29 -15.02 -10.25
CA VAL A 780 17.48 -16.36 -9.68
C VAL A 780 17.76 -16.22 -8.20
N ALA A 781 16.99 -16.91 -7.36
CA ALA A 781 17.04 -16.73 -5.93
C ALA A 781 16.97 -18.06 -5.15
N PRO A 782 18.10 -18.74 -4.92
CA PRO A 782 18.19 -19.88 -4.02
C PRO A 782 18.10 -19.46 -2.54
N ASN A 783 17.50 -20.32 -1.72
CA ASN A 783 17.40 -20.18 -0.27
C ASN A 783 17.48 -21.57 0.40
N PHE A 784 18.06 -21.61 1.60
CA PHE A 784 18.30 -22.83 2.34
C PHE A 784 17.95 -22.63 3.81
N LEU A 785 17.35 -23.65 4.42
CA LEU A 785 17.02 -23.72 5.84
C LEU A 785 17.49 -25.06 6.41
N TRP A 786 18.27 -24.99 7.47
CA TRP A 786 18.47 -26.09 8.40
C TRP A 786 17.88 -25.70 9.76
N GLN A 787 17.09 -26.58 10.35
CA GLN A 787 16.59 -26.38 11.71
C GLN A 787 16.50 -27.72 12.46
N LYS A 788 16.69 -27.65 13.78
CA LYS A 788 16.58 -28.79 14.67
C LYS A 788 16.10 -28.36 16.05
N PRO A 789 15.09 -29.02 16.65
CA PRO A 789 14.67 -28.73 18.00
C PRO A 789 15.73 -29.14 19.03
N ILE A 790 15.78 -28.46 20.18
CA ILE A 790 16.65 -28.86 21.31
C ILE A 790 16.13 -30.19 21.87
N GLU A 791 14.83 -30.24 22.14
CA GLU A 791 14.09 -31.44 22.53
C GLU A 791 13.12 -31.84 21.41
N GLY A 792 13.35 -33.01 20.81
CA GLY A 792 12.55 -33.55 19.72
C GLY A 792 11.08 -33.83 20.09
N PRO A 793 10.21 -34.06 19.08
CA PRO A 793 8.79 -34.39 19.29
C PRO A 793 8.62 -35.74 20.00
N ILE A 794 7.46 -35.99 20.58
CA ILE A 794 7.11 -37.30 21.15
C ILE A 794 6.24 -38.10 20.16
N PRO A 795 6.74 -39.22 19.61
CA PRO A 795 5.96 -40.09 18.73
C PRO A 795 4.72 -40.70 19.39
N SER A 796 3.73 -41.06 18.56
CA SER A 796 2.45 -41.64 19.02
C SER A 796 2.57 -43.08 19.53
N ASP A 797 3.63 -43.81 19.20
CA ASP A 797 3.89 -45.18 19.60
C ASP A 797 4.68 -45.30 20.92
N VAL A 798 4.89 -44.18 21.62
CA VAL A 798 5.52 -44.18 22.95
C VAL A 798 4.68 -44.96 23.97
N PRO A 799 5.26 -45.85 24.80
CA PRO A 799 4.50 -46.56 25.82
C PRO A 799 4.07 -45.63 26.96
N ALA A 800 2.91 -45.92 27.56
CA ALA A 800 2.46 -45.23 28.77
C ALA A 800 3.53 -45.33 29.88
N PRO A 801 3.80 -44.26 30.66
CA PRO A 801 3.02 -43.03 30.78
C PRO A 801 3.35 -41.92 29.76
N GLY A 802 4.16 -42.20 28.73
CA GLY A 802 4.44 -41.24 27.66
C GLY A 802 3.22 -40.91 26.80
N ARG A 803 3.14 -39.68 26.30
CA ARG A 803 2.17 -39.27 25.27
C ARG A 803 2.76 -38.20 24.34
N PRO A 804 2.26 -38.05 23.09
CA PRO A 804 2.54 -36.87 22.28
C PRO A 804 2.25 -35.57 23.06
N ARG A 805 3.17 -34.60 22.99
CA ARG A 805 2.96 -33.30 23.65
C ARG A 805 1.89 -32.50 22.89
N ASN A 806 1.24 -31.58 23.59
CA ASN A 806 0.29 -30.64 22.98
C ASN A 806 0.33 -29.29 23.71
N ILE A 807 -0.06 -28.21 23.02
CA ILE A 807 0.13 -26.84 23.51
C ILE A 807 -0.77 -26.47 24.70
N LEU A 808 -1.83 -27.24 24.95
CA LEU A 808 -2.75 -27.00 26.07
C LEU A 808 -2.15 -27.55 27.38
N ASP A 809 -1.57 -28.75 27.33
CA ASP A 809 -1.08 -29.45 28.53
C ASP A 809 0.41 -29.24 28.80
N ASP A 810 1.22 -28.99 27.76
CA ASP A 810 2.68 -28.92 27.84
C ASP A 810 3.21 -27.48 27.72
N PRO A 811 4.38 -27.16 28.30
CA PRO A 811 4.95 -25.81 28.24
C PRO A 811 5.43 -25.40 26.83
N PHE A 812 5.69 -26.35 25.94
CA PHE A 812 6.09 -26.11 24.55
C PHE A 812 5.75 -27.33 23.67
N VAL A 813 5.76 -27.15 22.34
CA VAL A 813 5.53 -28.21 21.36
C VAL A 813 6.49 -28.11 20.17
N VAL A 814 6.73 -29.23 19.50
CA VAL A 814 7.49 -29.32 18.25
C VAL A 814 6.53 -29.45 17.07
N ARG A 815 6.38 -28.37 16.30
CA ARG A 815 5.56 -28.34 15.07
C ARG A 815 6.32 -27.64 13.94
N GLY A 816 6.24 -26.31 13.85
CA GLY A 816 6.95 -25.53 12.83
C GLY A 816 8.47 -25.54 13.00
N ASN A 817 8.95 -25.79 14.21
CA ASN A 817 10.35 -25.99 14.60
C ASN A 817 10.82 -27.46 14.54
N ARG A 818 10.05 -28.37 13.92
CA ARG A 818 10.48 -29.76 13.73
C ARG A 818 11.80 -29.84 12.97
N GLU A 819 12.54 -30.93 13.17
CA GLU A 819 13.80 -31.14 12.46
C GLU A 819 13.57 -31.13 10.94
N GLN A 820 14.34 -30.29 10.23
CA GLN A 820 14.13 -30.07 8.81
C GLN A 820 15.41 -29.59 8.12
N VAL A 821 15.66 -30.14 6.93
CA VAL A 821 16.61 -29.63 5.94
C VAL A 821 15.80 -29.23 4.71
N SER A 822 15.95 -28.01 4.22
CA SER A 822 15.13 -27.52 3.10
C SER A 822 15.88 -26.61 2.16
N GLY A 823 15.55 -26.77 0.88
CA GLY A 823 15.99 -25.91 -0.19
C GLY A 823 14.79 -25.29 -0.89
N GLU A 824 14.96 -24.06 -1.32
CA GLU A 824 14.04 -23.31 -2.14
C GLU A 824 14.81 -22.66 -3.27
N ILE A 825 14.24 -22.68 -4.48
CA ILE A 825 14.71 -21.87 -5.60
C ILE A 825 13.52 -21.09 -6.15
N LEU A 826 13.72 -19.80 -6.34
CA LEU A 826 12.76 -18.89 -6.92
C LEU A 826 13.34 -18.31 -8.22
N LEU A 827 12.57 -18.38 -9.30
CA LEU A 827 12.89 -17.84 -10.61
C LEU A 827 11.83 -16.79 -10.94
N THR A 828 12.25 -15.53 -11.06
CA THR A 828 11.35 -14.41 -11.26
C THR A 828 11.69 -13.71 -12.56
N TYR A 829 10.68 -13.43 -13.37
CA TYR A 829 10.75 -12.53 -14.51
C TYR A 829 9.83 -11.35 -14.21
N ASP A 830 10.41 -10.17 -14.07
CA ASP A 830 9.70 -8.94 -13.73
C ASP A 830 10.32 -7.78 -14.53
N PRO A 831 9.68 -7.34 -15.64
CA PRO A 831 10.19 -6.27 -16.48
C PRO A 831 9.92 -4.86 -15.91
N THR A 832 9.21 -4.76 -14.77
CA THR A 832 8.72 -3.50 -14.19
C THR A 832 9.14 -3.40 -12.71
N PRO A 833 10.46 -3.34 -12.42
CA PRO A 833 10.98 -3.38 -11.04
C PRO A 833 10.52 -2.20 -10.17
N GLY A 834 10.01 -1.11 -10.75
CA GLY A 834 9.39 0.01 -10.03
C GLY A 834 8.05 -0.36 -9.36
N THR A 835 7.35 -1.36 -9.88
CA THR A 835 6.09 -1.91 -9.33
C THR A 835 6.29 -3.32 -8.81
N TRP A 836 7.35 -3.50 -8.03
CA TRP A 836 7.88 -4.79 -7.61
C TRP A 836 6.84 -5.86 -7.25
N MET A 837 6.93 -7.03 -7.89
CA MET A 837 5.98 -8.13 -7.76
C MET A 837 5.77 -8.68 -6.34
N TYR A 838 6.71 -8.43 -5.42
CA TYR A 838 6.62 -8.89 -4.02
C TYR A 838 6.15 -7.80 -3.04
N ASN A 839 5.80 -6.61 -3.53
CA ASN A 839 5.08 -5.63 -2.71
C ASN A 839 3.74 -6.20 -2.25
N TRP A 840 3.32 -5.80 -1.05
CA TRP A 840 2.08 -6.25 -0.43
C TRP A 840 0.84 -5.91 -1.28
N ASP A 841 0.90 -4.82 -2.04
CA ASP A 841 -0.16 -4.32 -2.92
C ASP A 841 0.06 -4.67 -4.40
N SER A 842 1.00 -5.57 -4.73
CA SER A 842 1.37 -5.90 -6.12
C SER A 842 0.19 -6.32 -6.99
N ASP A 843 -0.86 -6.93 -6.42
CA ASP A 843 -2.12 -7.19 -7.14
C ASP A 843 -2.66 -5.91 -7.83
N ARG A 844 -2.55 -4.75 -7.18
CA ARG A 844 -2.92 -3.43 -7.69
C ARG A 844 -1.78 -2.71 -8.40
N SER A 845 -0.59 -2.67 -7.80
CA SER A 845 0.51 -1.81 -8.24
C SER A 845 1.31 -2.38 -9.42
N GLU A 846 1.51 -3.70 -9.51
CA GLU A 846 2.29 -4.35 -10.59
C GLU A 846 1.70 -4.03 -11.96
N ASP A 847 2.42 -3.39 -12.87
CA ASP A 847 1.92 -2.96 -14.17
C ASP A 847 2.51 -3.72 -15.38
N ALA A 848 3.29 -4.78 -15.13
CA ALA A 848 3.86 -5.61 -16.19
C ALA A 848 2.81 -6.15 -17.19
N GLU A 849 3.13 -6.12 -18.50
CA GLU A 849 2.40 -6.91 -19.49
C GLU A 849 2.43 -8.41 -19.15
N LEU A 850 3.55 -8.87 -18.59
CA LEU A 850 3.69 -10.19 -17.98
C LEU A 850 4.84 -10.20 -16.96
N ALA A 851 4.52 -10.52 -15.72
CA ALA A 851 5.47 -10.87 -14.66
C ALA A 851 5.17 -12.30 -14.16
N VAL A 852 6.22 -13.07 -13.89
CA VAL A 852 6.14 -14.48 -13.48
C VAL A 852 7.11 -14.76 -12.35
N SER A 853 6.62 -15.40 -11.28
CA SER A 853 7.45 -15.88 -10.17
C SER A 853 7.20 -17.38 -9.98
N LEU A 854 8.16 -18.20 -10.40
CA LEU A 854 8.13 -19.67 -10.29
C LEU A 854 9.07 -20.15 -9.17
N GLY A 855 8.52 -20.80 -8.16
CA GLY A 855 9.26 -21.34 -7.03
C GLY A 855 9.16 -22.86 -6.91
N PHE A 856 10.22 -23.47 -6.41
CA PHE A 856 10.25 -24.87 -6.00
C PHE A 856 10.83 -24.98 -4.59
N VAL A 857 10.12 -25.68 -3.70
CA VAL A 857 10.55 -25.94 -2.33
C VAL A 857 10.60 -27.43 -2.08
N TYR A 858 11.70 -27.91 -1.52
CA TYR A 858 11.85 -29.29 -1.04
C TYR A 858 12.17 -29.28 0.45
N ARG A 859 11.49 -30.13 1.21
CA ARG A 859 11.64 -30.28 2.66
C ARG A 859 11.90 -31.74 3.00
N HIS A 860 13.08 -32.03 3.54
CA HIS A 860 13.39 -33.28 4.20
C HIS A 860 13.00 -33.18 5.67
N LEU A 861 12.10 -34.05 6.14
CA LEU A 861 11.50 -33.99 7.47
C LEU A 861 11.68 -35.35 8.17
N PRO A 862 12.84 -35.57 8.82
CA PRO A 862 13.20 -36.87 9.39
C PRO A 862 12.42 -37.24 10.65
N THR A 863 11.66 -36.30 11.23
CA THR A 863 10.89 -36.52 12.46
C THR A 863 9.41 -36.28 12.25
N THR A 864 8.59 -36.89 13.12
CA THR A 864 7.17 -36.54 13.30
C THR A 864 7.02 -35.13 13.92
N GLN A 865 5.80 -34.77 14.34
CA GLN A 865 5.47 -33.59 15.12
C GLN A 865 4.83 -33.97 16.47
N ASP A 866 4.72 -33.01 17.36
CA ASP A 866 3.84 -33.09 18.52
C ASP A 866 2.36 -32.86 18.10
N ALA A 867 1.43 -33.35 18.91
CA ALA A 867 0.01 -33.41 18.58
C ALA A 867 -0.60 -32.04 18.28
N ALA A 868 -1.43 -31.98 17.24
CA ALA A 868 -2.28 -30.83 16.97
C ALA A 868 -3.44 -30.77 17.96
N ILE A 869 -4.09 -29.60 18.02
CA ILE A 869 -5.37 -29.46 18.69
C ILE A 869 -6.46 -29.52 17.63
N GLY A 870 -7.32 -30.54 17.73
CA GLY A 870 -8.53 -30.66 16.94
C GLY A 870 -9.69 -29.91 17.60
N ILE A 871 -10.62 -29.43 16.78
CA ILE A 871 -11.85 -28.79 17.22
C ILE A 871 -13.03 -29.65 16.74
N LEU A 872 -13.98 -29.92 17.62
CA LEU A 872 -15.18 -30.69 17.29
C LEU A 872 -16.20 -29.84 16.50
N PRO A 873 -17.23 -30.45 15.88
CA PRO A 873 -18.22 -29.74 15.07
C PRO A 873 -19.01 -28.64 15.79
N ASP A 874 -19.01 -28.64 17.14
CA ASP A 874 -19.59 -27.57 17.95
C ASP A 874 -18.77 -26.26 17.92
N GLY A 875 -17.59 -26.28 17.30
CA GLY A 875 -16.70 -25.13 17.12
C GLY A 875 -16.03 -24.63 18.39
N ARG A 876 -16.21 -25.33 19.52
CA ARG A 876 -15.80 -24.89 20.86
C ARG A 876 -15.04 -25.95 21.63
N THR A 877 -15.39 -27.22 21.45
CA THR A 877 -14.71 -28.31 22.14
C THR A 877 -13.39 -28.63 21.45
N THR A 878 -12.29 -28.48 22.18
CA THR A 878 -10.93 -28.79 21.72
C THR A 878 -10.45 -30.11 22.31
N PHE A 879 -9.60 -30.82 21.57
CA PHE A 879 -8.91 -32.02 22.04
C PHE A 879 -7.53 -32.14 21.39
N ALA A 880 -6.60 -32.83 22.05
CA ALA A 880 -5.32 -33.18 21.44
C ALA A 880 -5.49 -34.44 20.59
N PHE A 881 -5.02 -34.42 19.33
CA PHE A 881 -4.97 -35.63 18.53
C PHE A 881 -4.07 -36.70 19.18
N PRO A 882 -4.35 -38.00 18.98
CA PRO A 882 -3.54 -39.08 19.55
C PRO A 882 -2.14 -39.20 18.90
N GLY A 883 -1.83 -38.38 17.90
CA GLY A 883 -0.57 -38.33 17.17
C GLY A 883 -0.51 -37.10 16.26
N ALA A 884 0.43 -37.12 15.32
CA ALA A 884 0.64 -36.04 14.34
C ALA A 884 1.19 -36.59 13.02
N ALA A 885 1.35 -35.71 12.02
CA ALA A 885 1.91 -36.05 10.72
C ALA A 885 3.28 -36.75 10.84
N PRO A 886 3.49 -37.91 10.18
CA PRO A 886 4.71 -38.69 10.30
C PRO A 886 5.91 -38.03 9.58
N ALA A 887 7.11 -38.59 9.78
CA ALA A 887 8.30 -38.21 9.03
C ALA A 887 8.13 -38.51 7.53
N LYS A 888 8.21 -37.48 6.67
CA LYS A 888 8.06 -37.58 5.20
C LYS A 888 8.79 -36.45 4.49
N ASP A 889 9.35 -36.73 3.32
CA ASP A 889 9.81 -35.68 2.43
C ASP A 889 8.63 -35.04 1.70
N LEU A 890 8.64 -33.71 1.62
CA LEU A 890 7.62 -32.92 0.91
C LEU A 890 8.27 -32.04 -0.14
N TRP A 891 7.57 -31.84 -1.25
CA TRP A 891 7.97 -30.90 -2.28
C TRP A 891 6.76 -30.12 -2.78
N GLU A 892 7.00 -28.89 -3.22
CA GLU A 892 5.97 -28.02 -3.78
C GLU A 892 6.58 -27.15 -4.88
N ILE A 893 5.97 -27.21 -6.08
CA ILE A 893 6.13 -26.17 -7.11
C ILE A 893 5.00 -25.17 -6.91
N HIS A 894 5.30 -23.89 -6.99
CA HIS A 894 4.31 -22.83 -6.98
C HIS A 894 4.67 -21.75 -8.01
N SER A 895 3.67 -21.12 -8.60
CA SER A 895 3.87 -20.03 -9.55
C SER A 895 2.86 -18.92 -9.31
N ARG A 896 3.28 -17.68 -9.48
CA ARG A 896 2.42 -16.50 -9.55
C ARG A 896 2.66 -15.81 -10.88
N LEU A 897 1.59 -15.57 -11.63
CA LEU A 897 1.60 -14.83 -12.89
C LEU A 897 0.76 -13.58 -12.71
N VAL A 898 1.27 -12.43 -13.14
CA VAL A 898 0.54 -11.17 -13.23
C VAL A 898 0.68 -10.68 -14.66
N SER A 899 -0.42 -10.26 -15.28
CA SER A 899 -0.43 -9.68 -16.62
C SER A 899 -1.47 -8.58 -16.67
N LYS A 900 -1.02 -7.34 -16.89
CA LYS A 900 -1.88 -6.16 -17.06
C LYS A 900 -1.62 -5.54 -18.44
N VAL A 901 -2.21 -6.16 -19.45
CA VAL A 901 -2.05 -5.76 -20.87
C VAL A 901 -2.58 -4.35 -21.14
N SER A 902 -3.60 -3.91 -20.39
CA SER A 902 -4.11 -2.53 -20.50
C SER A 902 -4.74 -2.06 -19.18
N SER A 903 -5.12 -0.79 -19.13
CA SER A 903 -5.92 -0.23 -18.02
C SER A 903 -7.24 -0.97 -17.82
N ASP A 904 -7.76 -1.66 -18.83
CA ASP A 904 -9.07 -2.29 -18.80
C ASP A 904 -9.00 -3.82 -18.69
N PHE A 905 -7.84 -4.43 -18.97
CA PHE A 905 -7.68 -5.88 -19.00
C PHE A 905 -6.43 -6.35 -18.26
N GLY A 906 -6.64 -7.30 -17.36
CA GLY A 906 -5.54 -8.07 -16.80
C GLY A 906 -5.99 -9.37 -16.15
N PHE A 907 -5.03 -10.20 -15.76
CA PHE A 907 -5.26 -11.37 -14.92
C PHE A 907 -4.11 -11.62 -13.93
N ILE A 908 -4.44 -12.32 -12.85
CA ILE A 908 -3.51 -12.86 -11.87
C ILE A 908 -3.83 -14.34 -11.70
N ALA A 909 -2.83 -15.19 -11.85
CA ALA A 909 -2.96 -16.63 -11.64
C ALA A 909 -1.94 -17.12 -10.61
N ASN A 910 -2.41 -17.84 -9.58
CA ASN A 910 -1.57 -18.58 -8.65
C ASN A 910 -1.74 -20.06 -8.93
N ILE A 911 -0.63 -20.78 -9.09
CA ILE A 911 -0.62 -22.21 -9.45
C ILE A 911 0.24 -22.94 -8.43
N TYR A 912 -0.15 -24.13 -8.01
CA TYR A 912 0.68 -25.00 -7.18
C TYR A 912 0.48 -26.48 -7.46
N ALA A 913 1.51 -27.26 -7.18
CA ALA A 913 1.49 -28.72 -7.19
C ALA A 913 2.49 -29.27 -6.19
N GLY A 914 2.14 -30.29 -5.42
CA GLY A 914 3.06 -30.85 -4.44
C GLY A 914 2.46 -31.92 -3.53
N ASP A 915 3.34 -32.49 -2.72
CA ASP A 915 3.00 -33.45 -1.67
C ASP A 915 2.78 -32.71 -0.34
N ALA A 916 1.71 -33.04 0.38
CA ALA A 916 1.33 -32.38 1.62
C ALA A 916 0.74 -33.36 2.65
N GLN A 917 0.87 -33.01 3.94
CA GLN A 917 0.37 -33.79 5.07
C GLN A 917 -0.74 -33.03 5.79
N GLY A 918 -1.71 -33.78 6.35
CA GLY A 918 -2.68 -33.23 7.30
C GLY A 918 -2.02 -32.73 8.58
N ASN A 919 -2.74 -31.96 9.40
CA ASN A 919 -2.20 -31.46 10.67
C ASN A 919 -2.37 -32.44 11.84
N GLY A 920 -3.42 -33.27 11.80
CA GLY A 920 -3.76 -34.25 12.84
C GLY A 920 -2.97 -35.55 12.73
N SER A 921 -3.57 -36.65 13.20
CA SER A 921 -2.92 -37.96 13.32
C SER A 921 -3.02 -38.88 12.10
N ASP A 922 -3.58 -38.40 10.99
CA ASP A 922 -3.70 -39.19 9.76
C ASP A 922 -2.35 -39.27 9.04
N ASP A 923 -1.93 -40.49 8.68
CA ASP A 923 -0.66 -40.79 7.99
C ASP A 923 -0.74 -40.63 6.47
N ARG A 924 -1.95 -40.44 5.91
CA ARG A 924 -2.19 -40.30 4.49
C ARG A 924 -1.55 -39.03 3.92
N LEU A 925 -0.56 -39.24 3.05
CA LEU A 925 0.05 -38.20 2.23
C LEU A 925 -0.85 -37.89 1.02
N ILE A 926 -1.09 -36.60 0.76
CA ILE A 926 -1.86 -36.16 -0.41
C ILE A 926 -0.95 -35.53 -1.45
N ARG A 927 -1.24 -35.76 -2.72
CA ARG A 927 -0.64 -35.03 -3.85
C ARG A 927 -1.69 -34.11 -4.44
N ARG A 928 -1.51 -32.81 -4.23
CA ARG A 928 -2.51 -31.77 -4.57
C ARG A 928 -2.05 -30.92 -5.74
N TYR A 929 -3.02 -30.43 -6.50
CA TYR A 929 -2.82 -29.48 -7.59
C TYR A 929 -3.86 -28.38 -7.49
N GLY A 930 -3.49 -27.14 -7.77
CA GLY A 930 -4.46 -26.06 -7.80
C GLY A 930 -4.06 -24.89 -8.68
N ILE A 931 -5.07 -24.22 -9.19
CA ILE A 931 -4.98 -22.91 -9.83
C ILE A 931 -6.07 -22.01 -9.26
N ASP A 932 -5.68 -20.80 -8.87
CA ASP A 932 -6.59 -19.70 -8.53
C ASP A 932 -6.38 -18.58 -9.57
N LEU A 933 -7.43 -18.21 -10.30
CA LEU A 933 -7.42 -17.22 -11.38
C LEU A 933 -8.33 -16.05 -11.03
N ARG A 934 -7.80 -14.84 -11.14
CA ARG A 934 -8.58 -13.59 -11.12
C ARG A 934 -8.36 -12.86 -12.43
N MET A 935 -9.44 -12.42 -13.06
CA MET A 935 -9.39 -11.66 -14.31
C MET A 935 -10.35 -10.48 -14.21
N ILE A 936 -9.90 -9.33 -14.70
CA ILE A 936 -10.72 -8.12 -14.81
C ILE A 936 -10.74 -7.69 -16.27
N TYR A 937 -11.93 -7.46 -16.80
CA TYR A 937 -12.14 -6.86 -18.10
C TYR A 937 -13.21 -5.78 -18.00
N LYS A 938 -12.80 -4.52 -18.05
CA LYS A 938 -13.65 -3.34 -17.82
C LYS A 938 -14.42 -3.48 -16.50
N GLU A 939 -15.74 -3.48 -16.54
CA GLU A 939 -16.61 -3.66 -15.37
C GLU A 939 -16.86 -5.11 -14.96
N VAL A 940 -16.28 -6.10 -15.67
CA VAL A 940 -16.48 -7.53 -15.40
C VAL A 940 -15.30 -8.11 -14.62
N LYS A 941 -15.59 -8.87 -13.56
CA LYS A 941 -14.60 -9.65 -12.81
C LYS A 941 -14.94 -11.13 -12.89
N LEU A 942 -13.92 -11.95 -13.14
CA LEU A 942 -13.97 -13.39 -13.00
C LEU A 942 -13.02 -13.80 -11.88
N THR A 943 -13.53 -14.53 -10.89
CA THR A 943 -12.73 -15.21 -9.86
C THR A 943 -13.01 -16.69 -9.96
N SER A 944 -11.98 -17.51 -10.10
CA SER A 944 -12.14 -18.94 -10.31
C SER A 944 -11.03 -19.73 -9.65
N PHE A 945 -11.33 -20.96 -9.24
CA PHE A 945 -10.30 -21.93 -8.91
C PHE A 945 -10.63 -23.31 -9.47
N ALA A 946 -9.59 -24.10 -9.68
CA ALA A 946 -9.68 -25.54 -9.85
C ALA A 946 -8.66 -26.20 -8.92
N ARG A 947 -9.11 -27.16 -8.10
CA ARG A 947 -8.28 -27.89 -7.14
C ARG A 947 -8.52 -29.38 -7.28
N ILE A 948 -7.45 -30.17 -7.27
CA ILE A 948 -7.49 -31.62 -7.48
C ILE A 948 -6.81 -32.28 -6.29
N ASN A 949 -7.51 -33.26 -5.68
CA ASN A 949 -7.07 -34.01 -4.51
C ASN A 949 -6.57 -33.09 -3.38
N ASP A 950 -7.39 -32.10 -3.04
CA ASP A 950 -7.05 -31.05 -2.09
C ASP A 950 -8.07 -30.93 -0.97
N TRP A 951 -7.64 -30.32 0.13
CA TRP A 951 -8.49 -30.05 1.29
C TRP A 951 -9.64 -29.10 0.93
N GLY A 952 -10.74 -29.22 1.68
CA GLY A 952 -11.85 -28.27 1.61
C GLY A 952 -11.49 -26.87 2.11
N PRO A 953 -12.45 -25.93 2.09
CA PRO A 953 -12.21 -24.51 2.38
C PRO A 953 -11.87 -24.19 3.85
N TYR A 954 -12.15 -25.10 4.78
CA TYR A 954 -11.92 -24.90 6.23
C TYR A 954 -10.68 -25.61 6.76
N ASP A 955 -10.07 -25.04 7.81
CA ASP A 955 -8.83 -25.53 8.44
C ASP A 955 -9.00 -26.95 9.00
N TYR A 956 -10.18 -27.26 9.55
CA TYR A 956 -10.45 -28.60 10.05
C TYR A 956 -10.37 -29.66 8.95
N HIS A 957 -10.61 -29.32 7.67
CA HIS A 957 -10.37 -30.28 6.60
C HIS A 957 -8.91 -30.69 6.53
N ARG A 958 -7.98 -29.80 6.84
CA ARG A 958 -6.57 -30.15 6.94
C ARG A 958 -6.25 -30.88 8.24
N ASP A 959 -6.91 -30.54 9.35
CA ASP A 959 -6.72 -31.22 10.63
C ASP A 959 -7.14 -32.70 10.59
N TYR A 960 -8.31 -32.98 10.03
CA TYR A 960 -8.83 -34.33 9.85
C TYR A 960 -8.45 -34.96 8.50
N ASN A 961 -7.62 -34.27 7.72
CA ASN A 961 -7.18 -34.69 6.39
C ASN A 961 -8.35 -35.08 5.45
N LEU A 962 -9.40 -34.27 5.40
CA LEU A 962 -10.57 -34.42 4.56
C LEU A 962 -10.34 -33.74 3.19
N THR A 963 -10.44 -34.50 2.12
CA THR A 963 -10.09 -34.03 0.75
C THR A 963 -11.22 -34.26 -0.23
N PHE A 964 -11.24 -33.45 -1.28
CA PHE A 964 -12.12 -33.61 -2.42
C PHE A 964 -11.28 -33.99 -3.66
N PRO A 965 -11.66 -35.04 -4.42
CA PRO A 965 -10.93 -35.42 -5.64
C PRO A 965 -10.86 -34.29 -6.68
N LEU A 966 -11.94 -33.52 -6.83
CA LEU A 966 -12.02 -32.34 -7.71
C LEU A 966 -12.91 -31.28 -7.07
N GLN A 967 -12.44 -30.03 -7.06
CA GLN A 967 -13.20 -28.84 -6.68
C GLN A 967 -13.05 -27.78 -7.77
N LEU A 968 -14.17 -27.25 -8.25
CA LEU A 968 -14.24 -26.19 -9.25
C LEU A 968 -15.10 -25.06 -8.71
N MET A 969 -14.66 -23.82 -8.91
CA MET A 969 -15.45 -22.63 -8.63
C MET A 969 -15.24 -21.60 -9.73
N ALA A 970 -16.32 -20.99 -10.20
CA ALA A 970 -16.27 -19.83 -11.07
C ALA A 970 -17.32 -18.81 -10.60
N ASP A 971 -16.86 -17.59 -10.34
CA ASP A 971 -17.66 -16.44 -9.94
C ASP A 971 -17.46 -15.33 -10.97
N ILE A 972 -18.52 -15.01 -11.70
CA ILE A 972 -18.55 -13.92 -12.66
C ILE A 972 -19.48 -12.82 -12.16
N SER A 973 -18.95 -11.60 -12.08
CA SER A 973 -19.72 -10.42 -11.68
C SER A 973 -19.51 -9.26 -12.64
N THR A 974 -20.50 -8.38 -12.68
CA THR A 974 -20.39 -7.05 -13.30
C THR A 974 -20.71 -5.99 -12.25
N SER A 975 -19.92 -4.94 -12.21
CA SER A 975 -20.03 -3.86 -11.22
C SER A 975 -20.30 -2.50 -11.84
N LEU A 976 -20.81 -1.55 -11.04
CA LEU A 976 -21.08 -0.19 -11.53
C LEU A 976 -19.82 0.61 -11.89
N LYS A 977 -18.68 0.26 -11.27
CA LYS A 977 -17.34 0.80 -11.54
C LYS A 977 -16.38 -0.34 -11.88
N LYS A 978 -15.19 -0.03 -12.39
CA LYS A 978 -14.13 -1.03 -12.58
C LYS A 978 -13.88 -1.79 -11.26
N PRO A 979 -13.90 -3.13 -11.25
CA PRO A 979 -13.61 -3.92 -10.07
C PRO A 979 -12.19 -3.69 -9.55
N ASP A 980 -12.01 -3.82 -8.24
CA ASP A 980 -10.69 -3.86 -7.63
C ASP A 980 -10.08 -5.27 -7.71
N TRP A 981 -8.76 -5.36 -7.68
CA TRP A 981 -8.03 -6.64 -7.59
C TRP A 981 -8.23 -7.30 -6.22
N PHE A 982 -8.35 -6.48 -5.16
CA PHE A 982 -8.73 -6.94 -3.84
C PHE A 982 -10.23 -7.19 -3.73
N GLU A 983 -10.62 -8.07 -2.82
CA GLU A 983 -12.03 -8.35 -2.52
C GLU A 983 -12.60 -7.28 -1.59
N LEU A 984 -12.80 -6.07 -2.15
CA LEU A 984 -13.43 -4.96 -1.44
C LEU A 984 -14.94 -4.89 -1.72
N PRO A 985 -15.75 -4.35 -0.77
CA PRO A 985 -17.18 -4.13 -1.00
C PRO A 985 -17.45 -3.30 -2.26
N ASN A 986 -18.26 -3.85 -3.17
CA ASN A 986 -18.62 -3.21 -4.44
C ASN A 986 -20.13 -3.33 -4.71
N THR A 987 -20.67 -2.44 -5.55
CA THR A 987 -22.03 -2.60 -6.08
C THR A 987 -21.95 -3.45 -7.35
N GLU A 988 -22.43 -4.68 -7.26
CA GLU A 988 -22.28 -5.69 -8.30
C GLU A 988 -23.44 -6.70 -8.33
N ILE A 989 -23.64 -7.29 -9.49
CA ILE A 989 -24.49 -8.46 -9.69
C ILE A 989 -23.63 -9.59 -10.24
N GLY A 990 -23.81 -10.80 -9.71
CA GLY A 990 -22.99 -11.92 -10.12
C GLY A 990 -23.63 -13.28 -9.93
N LEU A 991 -22.94 -14.26 -10.50
CA LEU A 991 -23.26 -15.67 -10.47
C LEU A 991 -22.00 -16.43 -10.09
N ARG A 992 -22.08 -17.22 -9.02
CA ARG A 992 -21.04 -18.17 -8.62
C ARG A 992 -21.56 -19.59 -8.77
N ALA A 993 -20.79 -20.45 -9.42
CA ALA A 993 -21.03 -21.89 -9.45
C ALA A 993 -19.87 -22.60 -8.76
N THR A 994 -20.20 -23.53 -7.88
CA THR A 994 -19.23 -24.42 -7.21
C THR A 994 -19.63 -25.86 -7.48
N TYR A 995 -18.65 -26.71 -7.81
CA TYR A 995 -18.83 -28.14 -8.04
C TYR A 995 -17.72 -28.91 -7.34
N ARG A 996 -18.08 -29.97 -6.60
CA ARG A 996 -17.12 -30.88 -5.98
C ARG A 996 -17.50 -32.32 -6.27
N THR A 997 -16.50 -33.16 -6.54
CA THR A 997 -16.65 -34.62 -6.48
C THR A 997 -16.30 -35.09 -5.08
N LEU A 998 -16.88 -36.23 -4.68
CA LEU A 998 -16.78 -36.77 -3.34
C LEU A 998 -16.35 -38.23 -3.39
N ASP A 999 -15.42 -38.60 -2.52
CA ASP A 999 -15.02 -39.98 -2.28
C ASP A 999 -15.03 -40.28 -0.77
N LYS A 1000 -14.50 -41.43 -0.38
CA LYS A 1000 -14.42 -41.87 1.02
C LYS A 1000 -13.67 -40.92 1.96
N TYR A 1001 -12.85 -40.02 1.43
CA TYR A 1001 -12.13 -39.00 2.19
C TYR A 1001 -12.85 -37.65 2.21
N SER A 1002 -13.93 -37.52 1.43
CA SER A 1002 -14.69 -36.29 1.33
C SER A 1002 -15.72 -36.17 2.45
N PRO A 1003 -15.89 -34.98 3.03
CA PRO A 1003 -17.03 -34.68 3.89
C PRO A 1003 -18.34 -34.98 3.15
N ARG A 1004 -19.35 -35.44 3.89
CA ARG A 1004 -20.70 -35.71 3.38
C ARG A 1004 -20.84 -36.83 2.34
N TYR A 1005 -19.78 -37.54 1.95
CA TYR A 1005 -19.93 -38.71 1.07
C TYR A 1005 -20.74 -39.79 1.78
N ALA A 1006 -21.89 -40.14 1.21
CA ALA A 1006 -22.83 -41.10 1.77
C ALA A 1006 -23.39 -42.00 0.65
N PRO A 1007 -22.61 -42.98 0.17
CA PRO A 1007 -23.06 -43.90 -0.88
C PRO A 1007 -24.16 -44.85 -0.38
N THR A 1008 -24.09 -45.22 0.90
CA THR A 1008 -25.10 -45.99 1.62
C THR A 1008 -25.03 -45.67 3.12
N TYR A 1009 -25.87 -46.30 3.92
CA TYR A 1009 -25.93 -46.08 5.36
C TYR A 1009 -25.83 -47.40 6.14
N LYS A 1010 -25.24 -47.35 7.33
CA LYS A 1010 -25.16 -48.46 8.29
C LYS A 1010 -25.72 -48.05 9.65
N LEU A 1011 -26.10 -49.04 10.45
CA LEU A 1011 -26.48 -48.82 11.85
C LEU A 1011 -25.21 -48.79 12.72
N GLU A 1012 -25.03 -47.73 13.50
CA GLU A 1012 -24.00 -47.71 14.55
C GLU A 1012 -24.46 -48.43 15.82
N ALA A 1013 -23.53 -48.61 16.76
CA ALA A 1013 -23.78 -49.26 18.05
C ALA A 1013 -24.89 -48.58 18.89
N SER A 1014 -25.17 -47.30 18.64
CA SER A 1014 -26.28 -46.53 19.24
C SER A 1014 -27.64 -46.80 18.60
N GLY A 1015 -27.69 -47.57 17.50
CA GLY A 1015 -28.88 -47.78 16.68
C GLY A 1015 -29.20 -46.66 15.70
N ALA A 1016 -28.35 -45.63 15.60
CA ALA A 1016 -28.49 -44.55 14.63
C ALA A 1016 -28.02 -44.98 13.23
N LEU A 1017 -28.74 -44.56 12.19
CA LEU A 1017 -28.30 -44.69 10.80
C LEU A 1017 -27.25 -43.62 10.50
N VAL A 1018 -26.05 -44.03 10.07
CA VAL A 1018 -24.97 -43.12 9.67
C VAL A 1018 -24.46 -43.46 8.27
N PRO A 1019 -23.88 -42.49 7.53
CA PRO A 1019 -23.21 -42.75 6.27
C PRO A 1019 -22.13 -43.84 6.38
N ASP A 1020 -22.03 -44.71 5.37
CA ASP A 1020 -20.93 -45.67 5.24
C ASP A 1020 -20.03 -45.31 4.05
N PRO A 1021 -19.03 -44.43 4.23
CA PRO A 1021 -18.18 -43.93 3.14
C PRO A 1021 -17.24 -44.99 2.55
N GLU A 1022 -17.03 -46.11 3.24
CA GLU A 1022 -16.17 -47.22 2.79
C GLU A 1022 -16.93 -48.33 2.03
N ALA A 1023 -18.23 -48.12 1.76
CA ALA A 1023 -19.04 -49.10 1.05
C ALA A 1023 -18.50 -49.37 -0.37
N VAL A 1024 -18.19 -50.63 -0.65
CA VAL A 1024 -17.60 -51.05 -1.94
C VAL A 1024 -18.68 -51.13 -3.03
N GLY A 1025 -18.34 -50.72 -4.25
CA GLY A 1025 -19.20 -50.86 -5.43
C GLY A 1025 -20.03 -49.63 -5.79
N PHE A 1026 -19.76 -48.49 -5.15
CA PHE A 1026 -20.37 -47.20 -5.46
C PHE A 1026 -19.40 -46.28 -6.21
N ASP A 1027 -19.94 -45.43 -7.07
CA ASP A 1027 -19.19 -44.38 -7.76
C ASP A 1027 -18.83 -43.23 -6.80
N ASN A 1028 -17.97 -42.32 -7.27
CA ASN A 1028 -17.75 -41.05 -6.58
C ASN A 1028 -19.07 -40.25 -6.53
N GLY A 1029 -19.34 -39.63 -5.37
CA GLY A 1029 -20.43 -38.69 -5.20
C GLY A 1029 -20.12 -37.33 -5.80
N ASN A 1030 -21.08 -36.42 -5.73
CA ASN A 1030 -20.86 -35.02 -6.06
C ASN A 1030 -21.78 -34.10 -5.27
N GLU A 1031 -21.37 -32.85 -5.13
CA GLU A 1031 -22.17 -31.74 -4.66
C GLU A 1031 -21.94 -30.51 -5.53
N TRP A 1032 -22.97 -29.69 -5.70
CA TRP A 1032 -22.89 -28.45 -6.44
C TRP A 1032 -23.76 -27.36 -5.80
N GLU A 1033 -23.33 -26.12 -5.98
CA GLU A 1033 -24.03 -24.92 -5.56
C GLU A 1033 -24.01 -23.89 -6.69
N ILE A 1034 -25.18 -23.39 -7.07
CA ILE A 1034 -25.33 -22.22 -7.92
C ILE A 1034 -25.85 -21.08 -7.05
N ARG A 1035 -25.07 -20.00 -7.00
CA ARG A 1035 -25.32 -18.83 -6.20
C ARG A 1035 -25.51 -17.62 -7.11
N THR A 1036 -26.65 -16.94 -7.01
CA THR A 1036 -26.80 -15.60 -7.60
C THR A 1036 -26.78 -14.57 -6.50
N TYR A 1037 -26.22 -13.40 -6.77
CA TYR A 1037 -26.19 -12.34 -5.78
C TYR A 1037 -26.33 -10.95 -6.39
N VAL A 1038 -26.96 -10.08 -5.62
CA VAL A 1038 -26.95 -8.63 -5.82
C VAL A 1038 -26.33 -8.03 -4.57
N ARG A 1039 -25.20 -7.37 -4.75
CA ARG A 1039 -24.50 -6.62 -3.72
C ARG A 1039 -24.64 -5.15 -4.03
N ILE A 1040 -25.11 -4.40 -3.05
CA ILE A 1040 -25.16 -2.94 -3.07
C ILE A 1040 -24.12 -2.48 -2.08
N ASN A 1041 -23.28 -1.53 -2.47
CA ASN A 1041 -22.36 -0.84 -1.58
C ASN A 1041 -22.35 0.65 -1.92
N ILE A 1042 -22.82 1.48 -0.99
CA ILE A 1042 -22.87 2.93 -1.06
C ILE A 1042 -22.16 3.44 0.20
N GLY A 1043 -21.02 4.10 0.05
CA GLY A 1043 -20.19 4.50 1.19
C GLY A 1043 -18.75 4.77 0.76
N LYS A 1044 -17.89 5.05 1.74
CA LYS A 1044 -16.44 5.14 1.52
C LYS A 1044 -15.87 3.79 1.06
#